data_AF-A0AAD8VE33-F1
#
_entry.id   AF-A0AAD8VE33-F1
#
_cell.length_a   1.000
_cell.length_b   1.000
_cell.length_c   1.000
_cell.angle_alpha   90.00
_cell.angle_beta   90.00
_cell.angle_gamma   90.00
#
_symmetry.space_group_name_H-M   'P 1'
#
loop_
_entity.id
_entity.type
_entity.pdbx_description
1 polymer ?
#
loop_
_entity_poly.entity_id
_entity_poly.type
_entity_poly.pdbx_seq_one_letter_code
_entity_poly.pdbx_strand_id
1 'polypeptide(L)'
;MMSSSVVPLKILRILMIEDLACCTLLPDGLCQLPYLEFIQIHRAPSIKRVGPEFLQSNHHQSLPPSHVVVAFPKVHQMYLMWMVEWDEWEWVEAVQAFPVLRELAIVHCKLASLPAGLSSQARALNKLQIHYVQGLTYVASFASLVRLEVGALPDLERITNLARLQILIIADCPKLKVLEGVPALQTLSLDNEDMETLPEFMGGINPRCLDLYCSLALLYSIAAGQSGPEWDKFGHVERVKAYAREGDIVKKWYVLYTANPYNLETNISRSFMSAGTLSSFEDAQRFEYVFKMTRKTFDYICSLVLGPSMEDMDSYTFIDGRVLCLEDRVAVALIRLYSSGPSDSLGSSVGVSKSTVLLVAEKFADAVHERACHHVRWPDSSEMDHIKSTFGKIHNLHNCCGVIRTTHIPFGPNSNHGENGRILMQAVIDPKMRIMNLWLHSTDRNTQLSSLQESPLFKECGKGSCLNGSKMKVASDGSEVGEYLIGDAGYPLLPWLLTPYQEENLSDPKVEFNRRHFAATTCARKALAMLQEKWKCLREDVWWPENLQTRYKMITACCRLHNIVIDMEDDAGMPSAKAKDWNYHQQVRQVANEDAVRARDMLSEYFFTSRSSESEVSPVDADEDHEVAASGAGDEDREQEAQTGTADEVANDIQEIIV
;
A
#
# COMPACT_ATOMS: atom_id res chain seq x y z
N MET A 1 53.13 16.74 -24.85
CA MET A 1 53.81 16.48 -23.56
C MET A 1 52.95 17.05 -22.45
N MET A 2 52.04 16.25 -21.89
CA MET A 2 51.42 16.58 -20.60
C MET A 2 52.19 15.79 -19.54
N SER A 3 52.80 16.54 -18.62
CA SER A 3 53.61 16.05 -17.52
C SER A 3 52.75 15.17 -16.61
N SER A 4 52.94 13.85 -16.67
CA SER A 4 52.46 12.89 -15.67
C SER A 4 53.32 13.00 -14.42
N SER A 5 53.24 14.12 -13.70
CA SER A 5 53.73 14.15 -12.33
C SER A 5 52.68 13.46 -11.45
N VAL A 6 52.72 12.12 -11.45
CA VAL A 6 52.04 11.32 -10.43
C VAL A 6 52.70 11.71 -9.12
N VAL A 7 52.09 12.64 -8.36
CA VAL A 7 52.42 12.82 -6.95
C VAL A 7 51.84 11.60 -6.26
N PRO A 8 52.65 10.62 -5.84
CA PRO A 8 52.10 9.42 -5.25
C PRO A 8 51.58 9.87 -3.87
N LEU A 9 50.28 9.69 -3.63
CA LEU A 9 49.59 9.97 -2.37
C LEU A 9 50.05 8.97 -1.28
N LYS A 10 51.36 8.94 -1.03
CA LYS A 10 52.10 7.91 -0.27
C LYS A 10 51.77 7.85 1.21
N ILE A 11 51.01 8.80 1.73
CA ILE A 11 50.60 8.87 3.13
C ILE A 11 49.09 9.01 3.28
N LEU A 12 48.33 8.88 2.20
CA LEU A 12 46.87 9.00 2.25
C LEU A 12 46.29 7.80 3.02
N ARG A 13 45.59 8.10 4.10
CA ARG A 13 44.97 7.10 4.99
C ARG A 13 43.46 7.02 4.82
N ILE A 14 42.82 8.14 4.49
CA ILE A 14 41.37 8.25 4.36
C ILE A 14 41.11 8.85 2.99
N LEU A 15 40.25 8.19 2.22
CA LEU A 15 39.78 8.68 0.93
C LEU A 15 38.26 8.64 0.92
N MET A 16 37.65 9.81 0.78
CA MET A 16 36.20 9.96 0.61
C MET A 16 35.97 10.59 -0.75
N ILE A 17 35.21 9.90 -1.59
CA ILE A 17 34.84 10.36 -2.92
C ILE A 17 33.34 10.55 -2.92
N GLU A 18 32.89 11.77 -3.17
CA GLU A 18 31.49 12.14 -3.16
C GLU A 18 31.07 12.70 -4.52
N ASP A 19 29.84 12.37 -4.94
CA ASP A 19 29.16 12.92 -6.11
C ASP A 19 29.92 12.76 -7.44
N LEU A 20 30.21 11.51 -7.79
CA LEU A 20 30.75 11.11 -9.08
C LEU A 20 29.65 11.03 -10.15
N ALA A 21 28.84 12.09 -10.30
CA ALA A 21 27.64 12.09 -11.14
C ALA A 21 27.92 11.72 -12.61
N CYS A 22 29.06 12.15 -13.16
CA CYS A 22 29.42 11.98 -14.57
C CYS A 22 30.49 10.91 -14.82
N CYS A 23 31.02 10.25 -13.79
CA CYS A 23 32.09 9.26 -13.95
C CYS A 23 31.49 7.88 -14.24
N THR A 24 31.98 7.23 -15.30
CA THR A 24 31.57 5.87 -15.68
C THR A 24 32.46 4.78 -15.08
N LEU A 25 33.66 5.16 -14.61
CA LEU A 25 34.65 4.30 -13.99
C LEU A 25 35.17 4.97 -12.71
N LEU A 26 35.70 4.18 -11.79
CA LEU A 26 36.40 4.71 -10.63
C LEU A 26 37.80 5.23 -11.03
N PRO A 27 38.42 6.10 -10.22
CA PRO A 27 39.79 6.52 -10.47
C PRO A 27 40.76 5.32 -10.52
N ASP A 28 41.62 5.29 -11.54
CA ASP A 28 42.66 4.28 -11.65
C ASP A 28 43.69 4.38 -10.51
N GLY A 29 44.24 3.24 -10.10
CA GLY A 29 45.36 3.18 -9.15
C GLY A 29 44.98 3.35 -7.67
N LEU A 30 43.69 3.42 -7.33
CA LEU A 30 43.23 3.43 -5.93
C LEU A 30 43.76 2.25 -5.13
N CYS A 31 43.81 1.07 -5.75
CA CYS A 31 44.33 -0.16 -5.16
C CYS A 31 45.83 -0.12 -4.79
N GLN A 32 46.59 0.85 -5.33
CA GLN A 32 48.04 0.99 -5.13
C GLN A 32 48.39 1.90 -3.95
N LEU A 33 47.41 2.53 -3.30
CA LEU A 33 47.63 3.44 -2.17
C LEU A 33 48.09 2.65 -0.92
N PRO A 34 49.37 2.74 -0.50
CA PRO A 34 49.96 1.76 0.42
C PRO A 34 49.58 1.98 1.90
N TYR A 35 49.00 3.14 2.22
CA TYR A 35 48.59 3.50 3.59
C TYR A 35 47.09 3.75 3.72
N LEU A 36 46.31 3.49 2.68
CA LEU A 36 44.87 3.72 2.73
C LEU A 36 44.24 2.74 3.70
N GLU A 37 43.55 3.28 4.69
CA GLU A 37 42.90 2.57 5.80
C GLU A 37 41.37 2.58 5.64
N PHE A 38 40.84 3.68 5.11
CA PHE A 38 39.42 3.91 4.89
C PHE A 38 39.16 4.41 3.47
N ILE A 39 38.20 3.79 2.79
CA ILE A 39 37.70 4.26 1.50
C ILE A 39 36.18 4.36 1.53
N GLN A 40 35.65 5.50 1.10
CA GLN A 40 34.23 5.73 0.89
C GLN A 40 33.99 6.24 -0.52
N ILE A 41 33.01 5.65 -1.19
CA ILE A 41 32.47 6.13 -2.45
C ILE A 41 30.98 6.38 -2.20
N HIS A 42 30.56 7.64 -2.32
CA HIS A 42 29.19 8.06 -2.11
C HIS A 42 28.65 8.75 -3.36
N ARG A 43 27.52 8.26 -3.86
CA ARG A 43 26.81 8.81 -5.03
C ARG A 43 27.66 8.77 -6.30
N ALA A 44 27.73 7.59 -6.92
CA ALA A 44 28.35 7.39 -8.22
C ALA A 44 27.35 6.76 -9.21
N PRO A 45 26.33 7.53 -9.65
CA PRO A 45 25.17 6.99 -10.34
C PRO A 45 25.44 6.52 -11.78
N SER A 46 26.56 6.90 -12.38
CA SER A 46 26.91 6.50 -13.76
C SER A 46 27.86 5.30 -13.84
N ILE A 47 28.34 4.80 -12.69
CA ILE A 47 29.23 3.64 -12.63
C ILE A 47 28.39 2.38 -12.72
N LYS A 48 28.60 1.63 -13.80
CA LYS A 48 27.92 0.35 -14.04
C LYS A 48 28.73 -0.84 -13.55
N ARG A 49 30.05 -0.78 -13.69
CA ARG A 49 30.94 -1.90 -13.39
C ARG A 49 32.04 -1.47 -12.45
N VAL A 50 32.41 -2.38 -11.55
CA VAL A 50 33.49 -2.20 -10.60
C VAL A 50 34.42 -3.40 -10.70
N GLY A 51 35.70 -3.19 -11.02
CA GLY A 51 36.65 -4.31 -11.12
C GLY A 51 38.09 -3.87 -11.39
N PRO A 52 38.43 -3.41 -12.60
CA PRO A 52 39.80 -3.06 -13.00
C PRO A 52 40.48 -1.97 -12.16
N GLU A 53 39.72 -1.19 -11.40
CA GLU A 53 40.22 -0.13 -10.53
C GLU A 53 40.57 -0.67 -9.12
N PHE A 54 39.91 -1.77 -8.74
CA PHE A 54 40.21 -2.54 -7.53
C PHE A 54 41.26 -3.64 -7.78
N LEU A 55 41.47 -4.01 -9.04
CA LEU A 55 42.39 -5.05 -9.50
C LEU A 55 43.57 -4.39 -10.21
N GLN A 56 44.81 -4.83 -9.96
CA GLN A 56 45.95 -4.23 -10.66
C GLN A 56 45.92 -4.54 -12.16
N SER A 57 45.69 -3.53 -12.98
CA SER A 57 45.97 -3.58 -14.42
C SER A 57 47.48 -3.44 -14.65
N ASN A 58 48.20 -4.57 -14.67
CA ASN A 58 49.59 -4.62 -15.13
C ASN A 58 49.65 -4.41 -16.65
N HIS A 59 49.50 -3.17 -17.12
CA HIS A 59 49.72 -2.84 -18.54
C HIS A 59 51.15 -2.41 -18.88
N HIS A 60 52.06 -2.30 -17.91
CA HIS A 60 53.46 -2.04 -18.22
C HIS A 60 54.43 -2.86 -17.35
N GLN A 61 55.26 -3.63 -18.05
CA GLN A 61 56.52 -4.25 -17.62
C GLN A 61 56.45 -5.65 -17.00
N SER A 62 56.96 -6.59 -17.80
CA SER A 62 57.62 -7.84 -17.41
C SER A 62 58.46 -7.67 -16.13
N LEU A 63 57.91 -8.09 -14.99
CA LEU A 63 58.62 -8.29 -13.73
C LEU A 63 58.49 -9.77 -13.28
N PRO A 64 59.48 -10.32 -12.55
CA PRO A 64 59.52 -11.74 -12.20
C PRO A 64 58.37 -12.16 -11.26
N PRO A 65 58.05 -13.46 -11.16
CA PRO A 65 56.87 -13.99 -10.42
C PRO A 65 56.91 -13.84 -8.87
N SER A 66 57.81 -13.03 -8.31
CA SER A 66 58.12 -12.99 -6.87
C SER A 66 57.49 -11.82 -6.10
N HIS A 67 56.77 -10.91 -6.75
CA HIS A 67 56.05 -9.82 -6.07
C HIS A 67 54.55 -9.94 -6.30
N VAL A 68 53.86 -10.67 -5.42
CA VAL A 68 52.39 -10.57 -5.28
C VAL A 68 52.11 -9.21 -4.66
N VAL A 69 51.75 -8.22 -5.48
CA VAL A 69 51.40 -6.90 -4.97
C VAL A 69 49.94 -6.95 -4.53
N VAL A 70 49.71 -6.76 -3.23
CA VAL A 70 48.39 -6.84 -2.61
C VAL A 70 47.63 -5.54 -2.84
N ALA A 71 46.44 -5.62 -3.44
CA ALA A 71 45.54 -4.47 -3.62
C ALA A 71 44.93 -4.06 -2.27
N PHE A 72 44.96 -2.77 -1.96
CA PHE A 72 44.45 -2.21 -0.69
C PHE A 72 45.01 -2.91 0.57
N PRO A 73 46.33 -2.89 0.79
CA PRO A 73 46.99 -3.70 1.82
C PRO A 73 46.61 -3.30 3.25
N LYS A 74 46.11 -2.08 3.47
CA LYS A 74 45.76 -1.54 4.79
C LYS A 74 44.30 -1.15 4.97
N VAL A 75 43.46 -1.27 3.92
CA VAL A 75 42.07 -0.87 4.02
C VAL A 75 41.35 -1.83 4.95
N HIS A 76 40.89 -1.30 6.09
CA HIS A 76 40.14 -2.06 7.07
C HIS A 76 38.64 -1.70 7.05
N GLN A 77 38.26 -0.59 6.44
CA GLN A 77 36.88 -0.14 6.29
C GLN A 77 36.62 0.36 4.87
N MET A 78 35.52 -0.11 4.27
CA MET A 78 35.14 0.25 2.90
C MET A 78 33.63 0.47 2.81
N TYR A 79 33.21 1.66 2.39
CA TYR A 79 31.80 2.03 2.23
C TYR A 79 31.48 2.39 0.78
N LEU A 80 30.53 1.67 0.19
CA LEU A 80 30.01 1.90 -1.15
C LEU A 80 28.54 2.29 -1.04
N MET A 81 28.21 3.54 -1.37
CA MET A 81 26.89 4.10 -1.14
C MET A 81 26.34 4.81 -2.37
N TRP A 82 25.05 4.65 -2.66
CA TRP A 82 24.35 5.35 -3.74
C TRP A 82 24.97 5.12 -5.14
N MET A 83 25.41 3.90 -5.42
CA MET A 83 25.89 3.46 -6.75
C MET A 83 24.76 2.73 -7.48
N VAL A 84 23.78 3.51 -7.96
CA VAL A 84 22.46 2.99 -8.38
C VAL A 84 22.42 2.23 -9.70
N GLU A 85 23.39 2.47 -10.61
CA GLU A 85 23.51 1.76 -11.89
C GLU A 85 24.54 0.63 -11.86
N TRP A 86 25.19 0.40 -10.72
CA TRP A 86 26.16 -0.68 -10.57
C TRP A 86 25.47 -2.02 -10.80
N ASP A 87 25.98 -2.89 -11.64
CA ASP A 87 25.39 -4.21 -11.89
C ASP A 87 26.40 -5.34 -11.68
N GLU A 88 27.64 -5.13 -12.11
CA GLU A 88 28.71 -6.12 -12.09
C GLU A 88 29.84 -5.72 -11.15
N TRP A 89 30.18 -6.63 -10.22
CA TRP A 89 31.41 -6.57 -9.44
C TRP A 89 32.36 -7.67 -9.90
N GLU A 90 33.29 -7.31 -10.77
CA GLU A 90 34.24 -8.25 -11.36
C GLU A 90 35.40 -8.53 -10.41
N TRP A 91 35.86 -9.79 -10.42
CA TRP A 91 37.00 -10.22 -9.64
C TRP A 91 37.88 -11.18 -10.42
N VAL A 92 39.21 -10.96 -10.38
CA VAL A 92 40.20 -11.87 -10.95
C VAL A 92 40.79 -12.72 -9.82
N GLU A 93 40.57 -14.04 -9.86
CA GLU A 93 40.92 -14.99 -8.79
C GLU A 93 42.39 -14.93 -8.34
N ALA A 94 43.29 -14.52 -9.24
CA ALA A 94 44.73 -14.44 -8.98
C ALA A 94 45.18 -13.20 -8.18
N VAL A 95 44.33 -12.17 -8.01
CA VAL A 95 44.70 -10.94 -7.30
C VAL A 95 44.37 -11.07 -5.82
N GLN A 96 45.35 -10.87 -4.94
CA GLN A 96 45.13 -10.73 -3.50
C GLN A 96 44.67 -9.31 -3.18
N ALA A 97 43.44 -9.14 -2.68
CA ALA A 97 42.90 -7.84 -2.28
C ALA A 97 42.28 -7.88 -0.88
N PHE A 98 42.31 -6.73 -0.20
CA PHE A 98 41.61 -6.52 1.09
C PHE A 98 41.99 -7.50 2.22
N PRO A 99 43.29 -7.78 2.46
CA PRO A 99 43.73 -8.77 3.45
C PRO A 99 43.33 -8.43 4.90
N VAL A 100 43.12 -7.15 5.19
CA VAL A 100 42.81 -6.62 6.53
C VAL A 100 41.45 -5.93 6.59
N LEU A 101 40.61 -6.06 5.56
CA LEU A 101 39.27 -5.50 5.54
C LEU A 101 38.45 -6.11 6.66
N ARG A 102 37.97 -5.28 7.59
CA ARG A 102 37.17 -5.69 8.75
C ARG A 102 35.70 -5.42 8.51
N GLU A 103 35.38 -4.29 7.90
CA GLU A 103 34.01 -3.83 7.71
C GLU A 103 33.78 -3.36 6.27
N LEU A 104 32.73 -3.91 5.67
CA LEU A 104 32.24 -3.55 4.34
C LEU A 104 30.77 -3.15 4.44
N ALA A 105 30.43 -1.96 3.95
CA ALA A 105 29.05 -1.50 3.84
C ALA A 105 28.70 -1.21 2.38
N ILE A 106 27.57 -1.75 1.92
CA ILE A 106 27.01 -1.54 0.59
C ILE A 106 25.58 -1.03 0.78
N VAL A 107 25.31 0.22 0.39
CA VAL A 107 24.04 0.89 0.72
C VAL A 107 23.47 1.61 -0.50
N HIS A 108 22.19 1.42 -0.83
CA HIS A 108 21.55 2.05 -2.00
C HIS A 108 22.29 1.77 -3.32
N CYS A 109 22.59 0.52 -3.59
CA CYS A 109 23.28 0.08 -4.80
C CYS A 109 22.39 -0.85 -5.64
N LYS A 110 22.74 -1.04 -6.90
CA LYS A 110 22.31 -2.21 -7.66
C LYS A 110 23.51 -3.18 -7.70
N LEU A 111 23.28 -4.47 -7.54
CA LEU A 111 24.35 -5.48 -7.58
C LEU A 111 23.76 -6.88 -7.76
N ALA A 112 24.16 -7.60 -8.81
CA ALA A 112 23.65 -8.95 -9.04
C ALA A 112 24.24 -10.00 -8.08
N SER A 113 25.53 -9.88 -7.74
CA SER A 113 26.20 -10.82 -6.84
C SER A 113 27.45 -10.21 -6.20
N LEU A 114 27.82 -10.72 -5.02
CA LEU A 114 29.12 -10.45 -4.41
C LEU A 114 30.18 -11.37 -5.05
N PRO A 115 31.37 -10.85 -5.41
CA PRO A 115 32.38 -11.65 -6.08
C PRO A 115 32.95 -12.73 -5.13
N ALA A 116 33.12 -13.96 -5.65
CA ALA A 116 33.67 -15.09 -4.88
C ALA A 116 35.10 -14.86 -4.36
N GLY A 117 35.85 -13.98 -5.03
CA GLY A 117 37.17 -13.55 -4.56
C GLY A 117 37.11 -12.77 -3.25
N LEU A 118 36.10 -11.91 -3.07
CA LEU A 118 35.91 -11.16 -1.83
C LEU A 118 35.61 -12.11 -0.66
N SER A 119 34.73 -13.10 -0.86
CA SER A 119 34.37 -14.05 0.20
C SER A 119 35.51 -14.99 0.60
N SER A 120 36.39 -15.35 -0.34
CA SER A 120 37.55 -16.23 -0.10
C SER A 120 38.79 -15.50 0.43
N GLN A 121 39.00 -14.23 0.05
CA GLN A 121 40.23 -13.50 0.35
C GLN A 121 40.13 -12.46 1.46
N ALA A 122 38.95 -11.87 1.71
CA ALA A 122 38.74 -10.91 2.79
C ALA A 122 38.67 -11.63 4.16
N ARG A 123 39.75 -12.31 4.53
CA ARG A 123 39.84 -13.20 5.71
C ARG A 123 39.76 -12.49 7.06
N ALA A 124 39.83 -11.16 7.06
CA ALA A 124 39.66 -10.32 8.23
C ALA A 124 38.24 -9.75 8.36
N LEU A 125 37.36 -9.97 7.37
CA LEU A 125 36.04 -9.34 7.31
C LEU A 125 35.19 -9.89 8.45
N ASN A 126 34.86 -9.02 9.39
CA ASN A 126 34.09 -9.35 10.59
C ASN A 126 32.65 -8.84 10.52
N LYS A 127 32.41 -7.76 9.77
CA LYS A 127 31.12 -7.08 9.66
C LYS A 127 30.81 -6.76 8.21
N LEU A 128 29.64 -7.17 7.75
CA LEU A 128 29.11 -6.90 6.42
C LEU A 128 27.73 -6.29 6.57
N GLN A 129 27.52 -5.11 5.98
CA GLN A 129 26.24 -4.40 5.97
C GLN A 129 25.79 -4.23 4.52
N ILE A 130 24.57 -4.67 4.19
CA ILE A 130 24.00 -4.57 2.85
C ILE A 130 22.57 -4.04 2.97
N HIS A 131 22.34 -2.80 2.57
CA HIS A 131 21.05 -2.14 2.73
C HIS A 131 20.55 -1.53 1.40
N TYR A 132 19.26 -1.69 1.10
CA TYR A 132 18.63 -1.12 -0.10
C TYR A 132 19.35 -1.51 -1.41
N VAL A 133 19.76 -2.79 -1.53
CA VAL A 133 20.43 -3.31 -2.72
C VAL A 133 19.47 -4.08 -3.61
N GLN A 134 19.42 -3.74 -4.89
CA GLN A 134 18.57 -4.41 -5.90
C GLN A 134 19.34 -5.48 -6.68
N GLY A 135 18.71 -6.61 -6.97
CA GLY A 135 19.28 -7.70 -7.79
C GLY A 135 20.14 -8.73 -7.04
N LEU A 136 20.48 -8.51 -5.76
CA LEU A 136 21.30 -9.43 -4.99
C LEU A 136 20.46 -10.61 -4.49
N THR A 137 20.67 -11.80 -5.05
CA THR A 137 19.83 -12.98 -4.78
C THR A 137 20.37 -13.89 -3.68
N TYR A 138 21.67 -13.87 -3.39
CA TYR A 138 22.27 -14.68 -2.34
C TYR A 138 23.48 -14.03 -1.67
N VAL A 139 23.73 -14.40 -0.42
CA VAL A 139 24.96 -14.06 0.33
C VAL A 139 25.57 -15.34 0.90
N ALA A 140 26.81 -15.66 0.53
CA ALA A 140 27.42 -16.92 0.95
C ALA A 140 28.94 -16.88 1.14
N SER A 141 29.43 -17.87 1.88
CA SER A 141 30.83 -18.32 1.88
C SER A 141 31.88 -17.38 2.50
N PHE A 142 31.48 -16.47 3.40
CA PHE A 142 32.44 -15.64 4.14
C PHE A 142 32.95 -16.37 5.40
N ALA A 143 34.19 -16.84 5.35
CA ALA A 143 34.77 -17.68 6.41
C ALA A 143 35.03 -16.95 7.75
N SER A 144 35.21 -15.62 7.73
CA SER A 144 35.56 -14.82 8.92
C SER A 144 34.41 -13.98 9.47
N LEU A 145 33.27 -13.93 8.78
CA LEU A 145 32.18 -13.02 9.07
C LEU A 145 31.52 -13.36 10.41
N VAL A 146 31.41 -12.36 11.29
CA VAL A 146 30.84 -12.49 12.64
C VAL A 146 29.47 -11.80 12.72
N ARG A 147 29.30 -10.69 12.01
CA ARG A 147 28.07 -9.90 11.98
C ARG A 147 27.64 -9.60 10.55
N LEU A 148 26.42 -9.98 10.21
CA LEU A 148 25.79 -9.69 8.92
C LEU A 148 24.52 -8.87 9.17
N GLU A 149 24.41 -7.75 8.48
CA GLU A 149 23.20 -6.93 8.47
C GLU A 149 22.72 -6.83 7.03
N VAL A 150 21.50 -7.30 6.78
CA VAL A 150 20.83 -7.21 5.48
C VAL A 150 19.52 -6.48 5.66
N GLY A 151 19.25 -5.44 4.86
CA GLY A 151 18.06 -4.62 5.00
C GLY A 151 17.47 -4.18 3.66
N ALA A 152 16.16 -4.26 3.49
CA ALA A 152 15.47 -3.81 2.28
C ALA A 152 16.07 -4.41 0.99
N LEU A 153 16.24 -5.74 0.98
CA LEU A 153 16.77 -6.50 -0.16
C LEU A 153 15.61 -7.28 -0.83
N PRO A 154 14.97 -6.72 -1.88
CA PRO A 154 13.74 -7.28 -2.45
C PRO A 154 13.95 -8.61 -3.17
N ASP A 155 15.18 -8.91 -3.59
CA ASP A 155 15.53 -10.10 -4.38
C ASP A 155 16.32 -11.16 -3.60
N LEU A 156 16.67 -10.90 -2.33
CA LEU A 156 17.48 -11.84 -1.55
C LEU A 156 16.66 -13.09 -1.22
N GLU A 157 17.12 -14.24 -1.72
CA GLU A 157 16.45 -15.53 -1.52
C GLU A 157 17.17 -16.44 -0.52
N ARG A 158 18.51 -16.35 -0.42
CA ARG A 158 19.34 -17.32 0.31
C ARG A 158 20.51 -16.68 1.06
N ILE A 159 20.73 -17.09 2.30
CA ILE A 159 21.94 -16.82 3.08
C ILE A 159 22.54 -18.17 3.50
N THR A 160 23.76 -18.49 3.07
CA THR A 160 24.35 -19.82 3.33
C THR A 160 25.83 -19.82 3.68
N ASN A 161 26.29 -20.87 4.36
CA ASN A 161 27.72 -21.16 4.59
C ASN A 161 28.49 -20.06 5.32
N LEU A 162 27.95 -19.54 6.43
CA LEU A 162 28.59 -18.52 7.27
C LEU A 162 28.94 -19.12 8.65
N ALA A 163 29.96 -19.98 8.67
CA ALA A 163 30.29 -20.84 9.81
C ALA A 163 30.61 -20.10 11.13
N ARG A 164 31.07 -18.84 11.05
CA ARG A 164 31.46 -18.02 12.21
C ARG A 164 30.46 -16.92 12.55
N LEU A 165 29.34 -16.84 11.84
CA LEU A 165 28.34 -15.80 12.02
C LEU A 165 27.71 -15.94 13.40
N GLN A 166 27.80 -14.89 14.21
CA GLN A 166 27.22 -14.84 15.56
C GLN A 166 25.98 -13.94 15.61
N ILE A 167 25.96 -12.87 14.82
CA ILE A 167 24.88 -11.89 14.80
C ILE A 167 24.37 -11.75 13.37
N LEU A 168 23.08 -12.01 13.17
CA LEU A 168 22.38 -11.80 11.92
C LEU A 168 21.23 -10.83 12.15
N ILE A 169 21.20 -9.72 11.43
CA ILE A 169 20.09 -8.76 11.42
C ILE A 169 19.50 -8.76 10.01
N ILE A 170 18.22 -9.06 9.90
CA ILE A 170 17.47 -9.07 8.65
C ILE A 170 16.34 -8.07 8.79
N ALA A 171 16.31 -7.08 7.91
CA ALA A 171 15.22 -6.11 7.82
C ALA A 171 14.58 -6.14 6.42
N ASP A 172 13.26 -6.16 6.31
CA ASP A 172 12.52 -6.01 5.03
C ASP A 172 13.08 -6.84 3.84
N CYS A 173 13.25 -8.15 4.02
CA CYS A 173 13.74 -9.08 2.99
C CYS A 173 12.66 -10.11 2.62
N PRO A 174 11.65 -9.76 1.80
CA PRO A 174 10.42 -10.55 1.63
C PRO A 174 10.60 -11.89 0.89
N LYS A 175 11.66 -12.04 0.08
CA LYS A 175 11.92 -13.27 -0.68
C LYS A 175 12.86 -14.25 0.03
N LEU A 176 13.38 -13.91 1.21
CA LEU A 176 14.36 -14.73 1.91
C LEU A 176 13.68 -16.02 2.43
N LYS A 177 14.08 -17.17 1.87
CA LYS A 177 13.49 -18.47 2.20
C LYS A 177 14.49 -19.45 2.81
N VAL A 178 15.78 -19.27 2.56
CA VAL A 178 16.81 -20.23 2.95
C VAL A 178 17.86 -19.56 3.83
N LEU A 179 18.03 -20.08 5.04
CA LEU A 179 19.11 -19.73 5.97
C LEU A 179 19.77 -21.02 6.49
N GLU A 180 20.94 -21.36 5.96
CA GLU A 180 21.61 -22.65 6.23
C GLU A 180 23.11 -22.50 6.46
N GLY A 181 23.73 -23.45 7.17
CA GLY A 181 25.18 -23.43 7.40
C GLY A 181 25.65 -22.27 8.29
N VAL A 182 24.86 -21.92 9.31
CA VAL A 182 25.14 -20.88 10.32
C VAL A 182 25.25 -21.45 11.76
N PRO A 183 26.13 -22.44 12.02
CA PRO A 183 26.18 -23.18 13.28
C PRO A 183 26.60 -22.35 14.50
N ALA A 184 27.22 -21.18 14.32
CA ALA A 184 27.69 -20.31 15.39
C ALA A 184 26.70 -19.19 15.75
N LEU A 185 25.51 -19.17 15.14
CA LEU A 185 24.54 -18.08 15.29
C LEU A 185 24.06 -17.96 16.73
N GLN A 186 24.28 -16.79 17.35
CA GLN A 186 23.87 -16.51 18.73
C GLN A 186 22.66 -15.59 18.77
N THR A 187 22.64 -14.57 17.93
CA THR A 187 21.58 -13.56 17.89
C THR A 187 21.03 -13.45 16.47
N LEU A 188 19.73 -13.65 16.35
CA LEU A 188 18.97 -13.36 15.15
C LEU A 188 18.03 -12.19 15.45
N SER A 189 18.07 -11.15 14.64
CA SER A 189 17.12 -10.05 14.66
C SER A 189 16.34 -10.03 13.36
N LEU A 190 15.01 -10.12 13.43
CA LEU A 190 14.11 -9.95 12.29
C LEU A 190 13.33 -8.65 12.49
N ASP A 191 13.43 -7.74 11.53
CA ASP A 191 12.83 -6.41 11.59
C ASP A 191 11.95 -6.19 10.35
N ASN A 192 10.64 -6.37 10.52
CA ASN A 192 9.66 -6.14 9.48
C ASN A 192 8.30 -5.91 10.15
N GLU A 193 7.85 -4.67 10.17
CA GLU A 193 6.61 -4.25 10.83
C GLU A 193 5.34 -4.88 10.23
N ASP A 194 5.42 -5.37 9.00
CA ASP A 194 4.32 -6.04 8.31
C ASP A 194 4.43 -7.58 8.37
N MET A 195 5.40 -8.13 9.10
CA MET A 195 5.60 -9.58 9.20
C MET A 195 4.48 -10.26 9.99
N GLU A 196 3.65 -11.06 9.31
CA GLU A 196 2.49 -11.77 9.89
C GLU A 196 2.83 -13.18 10.44
N THR A 197 3.86 -13.85 9.92
CA THR A 197 4.30 -15.20 10.35
C THR A 197 5.82 -15.28 10.42
N LEU A 198 6.38 -16.14 11.29
CA LEU A 198 7.83 -16.37 11.31
C LEU A 198 8.26 -17.16 10.06
N PRO A 199 9.45 -16.86 9.51
CA PRO A 199 9.97 -17.58 8.35
C PRO A 199 10.15 -19.08 8.61
N GLU A 200 9.89 -19.91 7.60
CA GLU A 200 9.99 -21.38 7.72
C GLU A 200 11.40 -21.88 8.06
N PHE A 201 12.45 -21.14 7.67
CA PHE A 201 13.83 -21.51 8.00
C PHE A 201 14.13 -21.47 9.50
N MET A 202 13.27 -20.86 10.32
CA MET A 202 13.42 -20.81 11.78
C MET A 202 13.51 -22.20 12.41
N GLY A 203 12.80 -23.20 11.85
CA GLY A 203 12.89 -24.58 12.34
C GLY A 203 14.24 -25.27 12.09
N GLY A 204 15.05 -24.74 11.18
CA GLY A 204 16.36 -25.30 10.81
C GLY A 204 17.56 -24.67 11.52
N ILE A 205 17.33 -23.64 12.35
CA ILE A 205 18.36 -22.90 13.07
C ILE A 205 18.10 -22.96 14.57
N ASN A 206 19.10 -22.60 15.38
CA ASN A 206 18.94 -22.58 16.84
C ASN A 206 19.72 -21.42 17.48
N PRO A 207 19.29 -20.16 17.29
CA PRO A 207 19.91 -19.01 17.94
C PRO A 207 19.63 -19.02 19.45
N ARG A 208 20.51 -18.41 20.25
CA ARG A 208 20.26 -18.22 21.69
C ARG A 208 19.26 -17.09 21.94
N CYS A 209 19.38 -16.01 21.18
CA CYS A 209 18.53 -14.83 21.30
C CYS A 209 17.86 -14.55 19.96
N LEU A 210 16.54 -14.36 20.01
CA LEU A 210 15.73 -13.89 18.89
C LEU A 210 15.11 -12.54 19.25
N ASP A 211 15.48 -11.50 18.52
CA ASP A 211 14.86 -10.18 18.62
C ASP A 211 13.92 -10.01 17.40
N LEU A 212 12.66 -9.64 17.63
CA LEU A 212 11.65 -9.46 16.59
C LEU A 212 11.03 -8.07 16.66
N TYR A 213 10.93 -7.41 15.52
CA TYR A 213 10.05 -6.27 15.31
C TYR A 213 9.08 -6.69 14.21
N CYS A 214 7.83 -6.91 14.58
CA CYS A 214 6.84 -7.59 13.75
C CYS A 214 5.50 -6.86 13.74
N SER A 215 4.60 -7.36 12.89
CA SER A 215 3.20 -6.97 12.97
C SER A 215 2.63 -7.34 14.33
N LEU A 216 1.61 -6.61 14.74
CA LEU A 216 0.89 -6.91 15.97
C LEU A 216 0.25 -8.31 15.92
N ALA A 217 -0.22 -8.74 14.74
CA ALA A 217 -0.78 -10.08 14.52
C ALA A 217 0.20 -11.21 14.84
N LEU A 218 1.44 -11.11 14.34
CA LEU A 218 2.48 -12.09 14.67
C LEU A 218 2.84 -12.05 16.16
N LEU A 219 2.88 -10.84 16.75
CA LEU A 219 3.17 -10.69 18.16
C LEU A 219 2.12 -11.41 19.04
N TYR A 220 0.84 -11.36 18.68
CA TYR A 220 -0.24 -12.15 19.31
C TYR A 220 -0.01 -13.65 19.19
N SER A 221 0.37 -14.11 17.99
CA SER A 221 0.66 -15.52 17.73
C SER A 221 1.79 -16.05 18.62
N ILE A 222 2.82 -15.23 18.85
CA ILE A 222 3.93 -15.53 19.77
C ILE A 222 3.46 -15.48 21.24
N ALA A 223 2.59 -14.52 21.59
CA ALA A 223 2.03 -14.37 22.94
C ALA A 223 1.20 -15.59 23.39
N ALA A 224 0.62 -16.35 22.45
CA ALA A 224 -0.09 -17.60 22.74
C ALA A 224 0.83 -18.71 23.29
N GLY A 225 2.16 -18.55 23.20
CA GLY A 225 3.14 -19.44 23.81
C GLY A 225 3.03 -20.88 23.30
N GLN A 226 3.07 -21.85 24.21
CA GLN A 226 3.06 -23.29 23.89
C GLN A 226 1.82 -23.77 23.11
N SER A 227 0.72 -23.01 23.14
CA SER A 227 -0.51 -23.32 22.41
C SER A 227 -0.61 -22.55 21.08
N GLY A 228 0.36 -21.71 20.76
CA GLY A 228 0.37 -20.86 19.58
C GLY A 228 0.87 -21.56 18.32
N PRO A 229 0.39 -21.17 17.12
CA PRO A 229 0.77 -21.81 15.86
C PRO A 229 2.24 -21.57 15.47
N GLU A 230 2.88 -20.56 16.05
CA GLU A 230 4.29 -20.22 15.79
C GLU A 230 5.25 -20.91 16.78
N TRP A 231 4.74 -21.65 17.77
CA TRP A 231 5.55 -22.24 18.85
C TRP A 231 6.68 -23.13 18.34
N ASP A 232 6.41 -23.96 17.33
CA ASP A 232 7.41 -24.87 16.75
C ASP A 232 8.61 -24.11 16.13
N LYS A 233 8.41 -22.84 15.74
CA LYS A 233 9.42 -22.01 15.10
C LYS A 233 10.31 -21.25 16.10
N PHE A 234 9.86 -20.99 17.33
CA PHE A 234 10.66 -20.23 18.30
C PHE A 234 10.83 -20.89 19.67
N GLY A 235 10.06 -21.93 20.01
CA GLY A 235 10.06 -22.54 21.34
C GLY A 235 11.41 -23.13 21.75
N HIS A 236 12.25 -23.50 20.78
CA HIS A 236 13.61 -23.99 20.99
C HIS A 236 14.63 -22.88 21.34
N VAL A 237 14.30 -21.61 21.11
CA VAL A 237 15.18 -20.45 21.36
C VAL A 237 15.23 -20.16 22.86
N GLU A 238 16.42 -19.87 23.40
CA GLU A 238 16.60 -19.65 24.84
C GLU A 238 15.89 -18.37 25.32
N ARG A 239 15.95 -17.29 24.52
CA ARG A 239 15.39 -15.98 24.82
C ARG A 239 14.77 -15.33 23.58
N VAL A 240 13.51 -14.94 23.67
CA VAL A 240 12.83 -14.19 22.59
C VAL A 240 12.37 -12.85 23.13
N LYS A 241 12.64 -11.78 22.37
CA LYS A 241 12.06 -10.45 22.59
C LYS A 241 11.36 -10.04 21.33
N ALA A 242 10.04 -9.98 21.38
CA ALA A 242 9.23 -9.55 20.25
C ALA A 242 8.56 -8.22 20.58
N TYR A 243 8.51 -7.33 19.60
CA TYR A 243 7.94 -5.99 19.71
C TYR A 243 7.05 -5.68 18.51
N ALA A 244 6.01 -4.89 18.75
CA ALA A 244 5.22 -4.28 17.68
C ALA A 244 5.05 -2.77 17.94
N ARG A 245 5.07 -2.00 16.84
CA ARG A 245 4.92 -0.55 16.85
C ARG A 245 3.46 -0.15 17.05
N GLU A 246 3.27 0.98 17.72
CA GLU A 246 2.00 1.71 17.72
C GLU A 246 2.27 3.21 17.60
N GLY A 247 1.83 3.83 16.50
CA GLY A 247 2.14 5.24 16.21
C GLY A 247 3.65 5.49 16.22
N ASP A 248 4.09 6.49 17.00
CA ASP A 248 5.51 6.83 17.16
C ASP A 248 6.25 5.92 18.17
N ILE A 249 5.54 5.05 18.90
CA ILE A 249 6.13 4.20 19.95
C ILE A 249 6.51 2.84 19.36
N VAL A 250 7.79 2.70 19.00
CA VAL A 250 8.33 1.49 18.31
C VAL A 250 8.23 0.21 19.14
N LYS A 251 8.23 0.29 20.47
CA LYS A 251 8.21 -0.87 21.39
C LYS A 251 6.99 -0.85 22.30
N LYS A 252 5.85 -0.38 21.79
CA LYS A 252 4.63 -0.26 22.60
C LYS A 252 4.22 -1.63 23.13
N TRP A 253 4.15 -2.61 22.23
CA TRP A 253 3.74 -3.98 22.54
C TRP A 253 4.95 -4.86 22.64
N TYR A 254 4.92 -5.80 23.58
CA TYR A 254 6.00 -6.75 23.73
C TYR A 254 5.55 -8.14 24.16
N VAL A 255 6.35 -9.12 23.76
CA VAL A 255 6.39 -10.45 24.35
C VAL A 255 7.85 -10.75 24.70
N LEU A 256 8.10 -11.05 25.96
CA LEU A 256 9.40 -11.46 26.47
C LEU A 256 9.27 -12.93 26.90
N TYR A 257 10.04 -13.79 26.26
CA TYR A 257 10.05 -15.21 26.54
C TYR A 257 11.45 -15.69 26.96
N THR A 258 11.50 -16.54 27.98
CA THR A 258 12.69 -17.29 28.38
C THR A 258 12.34 -18.77 28.51
N ALA A 259 13.16 -19.64 27.92
CA ALA A 259 12.90 -21.09 27.94
C ALA A 259 13.15 -21.73 29.30
N ASN A 260 14.18 -21.30 30.04
CA ASN A 260 14.61 -21.93 31.30
C ASN A 260 15.04 -20.89 32.38
N PRO A 261 14.24 -20.67 33.45
CA PRO A 261 12.88 -21.21 33.65
C PRO A 261 11.92 -20.65 32.61
N TYR A 262 10.88 -21.43 32.27
CA TYR A 262 9.83 -20.98 31.37
C TYR A 262 9.16 -19.73 31.94
N ASN A 263 9.27 -18.62 31.22
CA ASN A 263 8.57 -17.37 31.52
C ASN A 263 8.12 -16.73 30.21
N LEU A 264 6.86 -16.28 30.16
CA LEU A 264 6.31 -15.54 29.03
C LEU A 264 5.58 -14.32 29.60
N GLU A 265 6.19 -13.16 29.43
CA GLU A 265 5.70 -11.88 29.91
C GLU A 265 5.24 -11.05 28.70
N THR A 266 4.04 -10.48 28.79
CA THR A 266 3.50 -9.64 27.73
C THR A 266 2.56 -8.59 28.31
N ASN A 267 2.51 -7.43 27.68
CA ASN A 267 1.53 -6.37 27.98
C ASN A 267 0.30 -6.42 27.06
N ILE A 268 0.14 -7.51 26.31
CA ILE A 268 -0.99 -7.74 25.40
C ILE A 268 -2.18 -8.31 26.19
N SER A 269 -3.38 -7.76 25.98
CA SER A 269 -4.60 -8.12 26.72
C SER A 269 -5.17 -9.48 26.30
N ARG A 270 -5.70 -10.25 27.28
CA ARG A 270 -6.25 -11.60 27.05
C ARG A 270 -7.61 -11.61 26.36
N SER A 271 -8.37 -10.51 26.38
CA SER A 271 -9.70 -10.37 25.75
C SER A 271 -9.65 -10.44 24.21
N PHE A 272 -8.49 -10.19 23.61
CA PHE A 272 -8.25 -10.30 22.17
C PHE A 272 -7.94 -11.73 21.69
N MET A 273 -7.74 -12.68 22.61
CA MET A 273 -7.43 -14.08 22.28
C MET A 273 -8.66 -14.99 22.20
N SER A 274 -9.88 -14.47 22.43
CA SER A 274 -11.13 -15.23 22.40
C SER A 274 -11.92 -14.99 21.11
N ALA A 275 -12.42 -16.06 20.47
CA ALA A 275 -13.33 -15.95 19.33
C ALA A 275 -14.61 -15.15 19.68
N GLY A 276 -15.01 -14.22 18.81
CA GLY A 276 -16.16 -13.34 19.05
C GLY A 276 -17.52 -14.02 18.91
N THR A 277 -18.39 -13.75 19.88
CA THR A 277 -19.75 -14.34 19.99
C THR A 277 -20.69 -13.84 18.88
N LEU A 278 -20.59 -12.57 18.49
CA LEU A 278 -21.43 -11.96 17.46
C LEU A 278 -20.96 -12.24 16.03
N SER A 279 -19.77 -12.82 15.88
CA SER A 279 -19.18 -13.18 14.59
C SER A 279 -19.14 -14.70 14.36
N SER A 280 -19.46 -15.52 15.37
CA SER A 280 -19.41 -16.98 15.29
C SER A 280 -20.66 -17.55 14.59
N PHE A 281 -20.79 -17.30 13.30
CA PHE A 281 -21.80 -17.95 12.45
C PHE A 281 -21.16 -19.16 11.74
N GLU A 282 -21.74 -20.35 11.91
CA GLU A 282 -21.32 -21.55 11.15
C GLU A 282 -21.77 -21.50 9.67
N ASP A 283 -22.81 -20.72 9.38
CA ASP A 283 -23.37 -20.53 8.04
C ASP A 283 -22.79 -19.27 7.37
N ALA A 284 -22.04 -19.47 6.28
CA ALA A 284 -21.44 -18.40 5.49
C ALA A 284 -22.49 -17.50 4.82
N GLN A 285 -23.63 -18.03 4.36
CA GLN A 285 -24.68 -17.23 3.71
C GLN A 285 -25.31 -16.27 4.72
N ARG A 286 -25.51 -16.73 5.94
CA ARG A 286 -26.03 -15.93 7.04
C ARG A 286 -25.07 -14.81 7.45
N PHE A 287 -23.77 -15.12 7.52
CA PHE A 287 -22.73 -14.13 7.80
C PHE A 287 -22.73 -13.00 6.75
N GLU A 288 -22.73 -13.38 5.47
CA GLU A 288 -22.70 -12.45 4.35
C GLU A 288 -23.98 -11.60 4.28
N TYR A 289 -25.14 -12.16 4.64
CA TYR A 289 -26.38 -11.40 4.71
C TYR A 289 -26.33 -10.30 5.78
N VAL A 290 -25.82 -10.61 6.98
CA VAL A 290 -25.76 -9.67 8.12
C VAL A 290 -24.69 -8.59 7.92
N PHE A 291 -23.48 -8.98 7.54
CA PHE A 291 -22.35 -8.05 7.43
C PHE A 291 -22.13 -7.52 6.00
N LYS A 292 -22.92 -7.98 5.02
CA LYS A 292 -22.80 -7.59 3.61
C LYS A 292 -21.37 -7.74 3.07
N MET A 293 -20.61 -8.69 3.60
CA MET A 293 -19.23 -8.97 3.21
C MET A 293 -18.85 -10.40 3.56
N THR A 294 -17.85 -10.93 2.86
CA THR A 294 -17.33 -12.27 3.17
C THR A 294 -16.63 -12.32 4.54
N ARG A 295 -16.53 -13.52 5.13
CA ARG A 295 -15.77 -13.73 6.36
C ARG A 295 -14.30 -13.27 6.24
N LYS A 296 -13.68 -13.54 5.10
CA LYS A 296 -12.31 -13.09 4.79
C LYS A 296 -12.18 -11.56 4.84
N THR A 297 -13.15 -10.83 4.28
CA THR A 297 -13.18 -9.36 4.32
C THR A 297 -13.35 -8.86 5.77
N PHE A 298 -14.22 -9.51 6.54
CA PHE A 298 -14.42 -9.18 7.96
C PHE A 298 -13.17 -9.41 8.80
N ASP A 299 -12.51 -10.55 8.64
CA ASP A 299 -11.29 -10.89 9.37
C ASP A 299 -10.16 -9.90 9.01
N TYR A 300 -10.07 -9.48 7.74
CA TYR A 300 -9.16 -8.40 7.32
C TYR A 300 -9.49 -7.06 8.00
N ILE A 301 -10.78 -6.70 8.12
CA ILE A 301 -11.16 -5.48 8.84
C ILE A 301 -10.80 -5.59 10.32
N CYS A 302 -11.00 -6.75 10.95
CA CYS A 302 -10.60 -7.00 12.34
C CYS A 302 -9.09 -6.82 12.52
N SER A 303 -8.27 -7.44 11.67
CA SER A 303 -6.81 -7.28 11.73
C SER A 303 -6.37 -5.85 11.46
N LEU A 304 -7.04 -5.16 10.55
CA LEU A 304 -6.79 -3.75 10.24
C LEU A 304 -7.05 -2.85 11.45
N VAL A 305 -8.18 -2.99 12.15
CA VAL A 305 -8.56 -2.09 13.26
C VAL A 305 -7.96 -2.47 14.62
N LEU A 306 -7.19 -3.56 14.69
CA LEU A 306 -6.51 -4.05 15.87
C LEU A 306 -5.47 -3.03 16.37
N GLY A 307 -5.86 -2.14 17.29
CA GLY A 307 -5.02 -1.08 17.84
C GLY A 307 -5.71 -0.27 18.94
N PRO A 308 -5.08 0.83 19.42
CA PRO A 308 -5.38 1.45 20.71
C PRO A 308 -6.79 2.05 20.79
N SER A 309 -7.29 2.59 19.67
CA SER A 309 -8.65 3.12 19.58
C SER A 309 -9.70 2.05 19.95
N MET A 310 -9.45 0.79 19.57
CA MET A 310 -10.33 -0.32 19.91
C MET A 310 -9.98 -0.96 21.27
N GLU A 311 -8.72 -0.91 21.71
CA GLU A 311 -8.23 -1.51 22.97
C GLU A 311 -8.67 -0.78 24.24
N ASP A 312 -8.82 0.55 24.22
CA ASP A 312 -9.38 1.31 25.37
C ASP A 312 -10.81 0.85 25.74
N MET A 313 -11.44 0.03 24.88
CA MET A 313 -12.78 -0.50 25.05
C MET A 313 -12.81 -1.91 25.71
N ASP A 314 -11.70 -2.39 26.27
CA ASP A 314 -11.60 -3.73 26.88
C ASP A 314 -12.46 -3.92 28.15
N SER A 315 -12.98 -2.84 28.73
CA SER A 315 -13.94 -2.89 29.84
C SER A 315 -15.41 -2.98 29.40
N TYR A 316 -15.69 -2.93 28.09
CA TYR A 316 -17.06 -2.90 27.60
C TYR A 316 -17.63 -4.30 27.54
N THR A 317 -18.86 -4.44 28.03
CA THR A 317 -19.53 -5.72 28.16
C THR A 317 -20.85 -5.74 27.40
N PHE A 318 -21.29 -6.94 27.05
CA PHE A 318 -22.69 -7.26 26.83
C PHE A 318 -23.52 -6.95 28.09
N ILE A 319 -24.84 -6.86 27.91
CA ILE A 319 -25.81 -6.67 29.00
C ILE A 319 -25.75 -7.82 30.01
N ASP A 320 -25.36 -9.03 29.57
CA ASP A 320 -25.17 -10.22 30.42
C ASP A 320 -23.83 -10.24 31.19
N GLY A 321 -22.98 -9.23 31.02
CA GLY A 321 -21.70 -9.07 31.72
C GLY A 321 -20.50 -9.73 31.05
N ARG A 322 -20.67 -10.42 29.91
CA ARG A 322 -19.53 -10.91 29.10
C ARG A 322 -18.77 -9.74 28.47
N VAL A 323 -17.44 -9.81 28.44
CA VAL A 323 -16.60 -8.78 27.80
C VAL A 323 -16.69 -8.90 26.28
N LEU A 324 -16.80 -7.77 25.59
CA LEU A 324 -16.78 -7.72 24.12
C LEU A 324 -15.34 -7.93 23.62
N CYS A 325 -15.11 -8.97 22.81
CA CYS A 325 -13.83 -9.12 22.12
C CYS A 325 -13.69 -8.12 20.95
N LEU A 326 -12.58 -8.15 20.21
CA LEU A 326 -12.42 -7.25 19.05
C LEU A 326 -13.46 -7.49 17.97
N GLU A 327 -13.66 -8.76 17.60
CA GLU A 327 -14.60 -9.17 16.56
C GLU A 327 -16.02 -8.76 16.92
N ASP A 328 -16.40 -8.86 18.20
CA ASP A 328 -17.69 -8.38 18.70
C ASP A 328 -17.82 -6.85 18.57
N ARG A 329 -16.77 -6.10 18.91
CA ARG A 329 -16.75 -4.64 18.74
C ARG A 329 -16.83 -4.25 17.26
N VAL A 330 -16.12 -4.94 16.37
CA VAL A 330 -16.17 -4.72 14.92
C VAL A 330 -17.56 -5.05 14.38
N ALA A 331 -18.17 -6.16 14.82
CA ALA A 331 -19.53 -6.53 14.44
C ALA A 331 -20.54 -5.46 14.86
N VAL A 332 -20.49 -5.00 16.11
CA VAL A 332 -21.36 -3.92 16.62
C VAL A 332 -21.17 -2.64 15.82
N ALA A 333 -19.93 -2.25 15.51
CA ALA A 333 -19.65 -1.07 14.71
C ALA A 333 -20.18 -1.18 13.27
N LEU A 334 -19.96 -2.32 12.59
CA LEU A 334 -20.44 -2.55 11.23
C LEU A 334 -21.97 -2.57 11.17
N ILE A 335 -22.63 -3.29 12.09
CA ILE A 335 -24.09 -3.28 12.23
C ILE A 335 -24.59 -1.84 12.40
N ARG A 336 -23.89 -1.04 13.21
CA ARG A 336 -24.24 0.36 13.40
C ARG A 336 -24.10 1.18 12.11
N LEU A 337 -23.03 1.00 11.34
CA LEU A 337 -22.81 1.72 10.08
C LEU A 337 -23.78 1.28 8.96
N TYR A 338 -24.22 0.03 8.97
CA TYR A 338 -25.21 -0.53 8.02
C TYR A 338 -26.65 -0.15 8.32
N SER A 339 -26.93 0.33 9.52
CA SER A 339 -28.29 0.55 10.01
C SER A 339 -28.60 2.04 10.12
N SER A 340 -29.82 2.41 9.73
CA SER A 340 -30.36 3.75 9.97
C SER A 340 -31.27 3.84 11.21
N GLY A 341 -31.52 2.70 11.88
CA GLY A 341 -32.36 2.62 13.07
C GLY A 341 -31.80 3.37 14.29
N PRO A 342 -32.66 3.64 15.29
CA PRO A 342 -32.24 4.20 16.57
C PRO A 342 -31.21 3.29 17.27
N SER A 343 -30.22 3.88 17.92
CA SER A 343 -29.18 3.12 18.63
C SER A 343 -29.71 2.29 19.79
N ASP A 344 -30.89 2.62 20.33
CA ASP A 344 -31.55 1.88 21.41
C ASP A 344 -32.06 0.51 20.94
N SER A 345 -32.69 0.44 19.77
CA SER A 345 -33.16 -0.83 19.21
C SER A 345 -31.99 -1.69 18.72
N LEU A 346 -30.98 -1.09 18.10
CA LEU A 346 -29.75 -1.78 17.67
C LEU A 346 -28.95 -2.34 18.85
N GLY A 347 -28.84 -1.58 19.95
CA GLY A 347 -28.18 -2.06 21.16
C GLY A 347 -28.91 -3.26 21.76
N SER A 348 -30.24 -3.16 21.87
CA SER A 348 -31.09 -4.23 22.38
C SER A 348 -30.98 -5.51 21.55
N SER A 349 -30.85 -5.38 20.23
CA SER A 349 -30.75 -6.53 19.33
C SER A 349 -29.38 -7.24 19.47
N VAL A 350 -28.27 -6.52 19.54
CA VAL A 350 -26.93 -7.13 19.68
C VAL A 350 -26.52 -7.38 21.14
N GLY A 351 -27.40 -7.12 22.11
CA GLY A 351 -27.16 -7.37 23.52
C GLY A 351 -26.19 -6.40 24.20
N VAL A 352 -26.08 -5.15 23.73
CA VAL A 352 -25.22 -4.09 24.32
C VAL A 352 -26.00 -2.80 24.57
N SER A 353 -25.51 -1.93 25.45
CA SER A 353 -26.18 -0.65 25.70
C SER A 353 -26.06 0.31 24.50
N LYS A 354 -27.01 1.25 24.36
CA LYS A 354 -26.93 2.32 23.35
C LYS A 354 -25.59 3.06 23.38
N SER A 355 -25.10 3.42 24.57
CA SER A 355 -23.84 4.13 24.71
C SER A 355 -22.66 3.30 24.21
N THR A 356 -22.67 1.98 24.44
CA THR A 356 -21.68 1.07 23.88
C THR A 356 -21.71 1.07 22.35
N VAL A 357 -22.89 0.96 21.72
CA VAL A 357 -23.01 0.97 20.25
C VAL A 357 -22.39 2.24 19.65
N LEU A 358 -22.70 3.41 20.23
CA LEU A 358 -22.22 4.69 19.70
C LEU A 358 -20.71 4.84 19.86
N LEU A 359 -20.17 4.56 21.04
CA LEU A 359 -18.74 4.70 21.33
C LEU A 359 -17.91 3.70 20.53
N VAL A 360 -18.37 2.46 20.41
CA VAL A 360 -17.71 1.44 19.59
C VAL A 360 -17.67 1.85 18.12
N ALA A 361 -18.78 2.36 17.57
CA ALA A 361 -18.83 2.82 16.19
C ALA A 361 -17.91 4.03 15.92
N GLU A 362 -17.84 5.00 16.84
CA GLU A 362 -16.93 6.14 16.74
C GLU A 362 -15.47 5.70 16.78
N LYS A 363 -15.09 4.86 17.75
CA LYS A 363 -13.72 4.34 17.91
C LYS A 363 -13.29 3.45 16.75
N PHE A 364 -14.21 2.66 16.22
CA PHE A 364 -14.00 1.87 15.01
C PHE A 364 -13.78 2.77 13.78
N ALA A 365 -14.62 3.79 13.60
CA ALA A 365 -14.45 4.74 12.51
C ALA A 365 -13.11 5.51 12.60
N ASP A 366 -12.68 5.88 13.80
CA ASP A 366 -11.34 6.44 14.04
C ASP A 366 -10.24 5.46 13.59
N ALA A 367 -10.31 4.19 14.03
CA ALA A 367 -9.32 3.16 13.69
C ALA A 367 -9.23 2.93 12.16
N VAL A 368 -10.38 2.80 11.49
CA VAL A 368 -10.43 2.66 10.01
C VAL A 368 -9.90 3.93 9.33
N HIS A 369 -10.25 5.13 9.83
CA HIS A 369 -9.78 6.40 9.29
C HIS A 369 -8.26 6.62 9.46
N GLU A 370 -7.61 5.97 10.42
CA GLU A 370 -6.16 6.05 10.54
C GLU A 370 -5.49 4.95 9.72
N ARG A 371 -5.97 3.72 9.80
CA ARG A 371 -5.24 2.55 9.32
C ARG A 371 -5.56 2.11 7.88
N ALA A 372 -6.72 2.48 7.34
CA ALA A 372 -7.07 2.18 5.95
C ALA A 372 -6.79 3.33 4.96
N CYS A 373 -5.76 4.16 5.22
CA CYS A 373 -5.51 5.34 4.40
C CYS A 373 -5.09 4.99 2.96
N HIS A 374 -4.44 3.85 2.77
CA HIS A 374 -4.04 3.33 1.46
C HIS A 374 -5.22 2.84 0.61
N HIS A 375 -6.38 2.57 1.21
CA HIS A 375 -7.57 2.11 0.49
C HIS A 375 -8.27 3.22 -0.29
N VAL A 376 -8.03 4.49 0.02
CA VAL A 376 -8.52 5.65 -0.75
C VAL A 376 -7.34 6.55 -1.04
N ARG A 377 -6.67 6.31 -2.17
CA ARG A 377 -5.49 7.05 -2.61
C ARG A 377 -5.48 7.26 -4.11
N TRP A 378 -4.78 8.29 -4.55
CA TRP A 378 -4.53 8.49 -5.97
C TRP A 378 -3.70 7.32 -6.52
N PRO A 379 -4.06 6.75 -7.69
CA PRO A 379 -3.34 5.62 -8.26
C PRO A 379 -1.94 6.01 -8.71
N ASP A 380 -1.01 5.06 -8.68
CA ASP A 380 0.30 5.21 -9.30
C ASP A 380 0.22 5.09 -10.83
N SER A 381 1.34 5.28 -11.53
CA SER A 381 1.35 5.26 -13.00
C SER A 381 0.86 3.94 -13.60
N SER A 382 1.21 2.80 -12.99
CA SER A 382 0.81 1.47 -13.49
C SER A 382 -0.68 1.22 -13.24
N GLU A 383 -1.17 1.56 -12.06
CA GLU A 383 -2.60 1.49 -11.73
C GLU A 383 -3.42 2.42 -12.63
N MET A 384 -2.92 3.64 -12.88
CA MET A 384 -3.55 4.61 -13.77
C MET A 384 -3.64 4.10 -15.21
N ASP A 385 -2.59 3.46 -15.73
CA ASP A 385 -2.61 2.85 -17.06
C ASP A 385 -3.69 1.75 -17.17
N HIS A 386 -3.88 0.95 -16.11
CA HIS A 386 -4.94 -0.04 -16.05
C HIS A 386 -6.34 0.60 -16.03
N ILE A 387 -6.52 1.66 -15.26
CA ILE A 387 -7.76 2.44 -15.20
C ILE A 387 -8.11 3.01 -16.58
N LYS A 388 -7.15 3.68 -17.23
CA LYS A 388 -7.31 4.24 -18.60
C LYS A 388 -7.65 3.15 -19.61
N SER A 389 -6.97 2.01 -19.55
CA SER A 389 -7.26 0.86 -20.41
C SER A 389 -8.69 0.36 -20.23
N THR A 390 -9.17 0.29 -18.99
CA THR A 390 -10.53 -0.17 -18.66
C THR A 390 -11.59 0.82 -19.14
N PHE A 391 -11.40 2.13 -18.96
CA PHE A 391 -12.29 3.15 -19.53
C PHE A 391 -12.29 3.12 -21.08
N GLY A 392 -11.13 2.90 -21.70
CA GLY A 392 -11.00 2.71 -23.13
C GLY A 392 -11.78 1.49 -23.63
N LYS A 393 -11.78 0.37 -22.90
CA LYS A 393 -12.52 -0.84 -23.28
C LYS A 393 -14.03 -0.72 -23.07
N ILE A 394 -14.48 -0.24 -21.92
CA ILE A 394 -15.91 -0.29 -21.53
C ILE A 394 -16.70 0.88 -22.13
N HIS A 395 -16.09 2.06 -22.20
CA HIS A 395 -16.78 3.28 -22.63
C HIS A 395 -16.16 3.92 -23.87
N ASN A 396 -15.07 3.36 -24.41
CA ASN A 396 -14.30 3.95 -25.49
C ASN A 396 -13.88 5.40 -25.16
N LEU A 397 -13.43 5.57 -23.91
CA LEU A 397 -12.91 6.82 -23.35
C LEU A 397 -11.42 6.63 -23.04
N HIS A 398 -10.61 6.66 -24.09
CA HIS A 398 -9.16 6.55 -23.95
C HIS A 398 -8.57 7.74 -23.18
N ASN A 399 -7.49 7.51 -22.41
CA ASN A 399 -6.86 8.50 -21.53
C ASN A 399 -7.77 9.08 -20.41
N CYS A 400 -9.00 8.58 -20.24
CA CYS A 400 -9.85 8.91 -19.11
C CYS A 400 -9.35 8.22 -17.84
N CYS A 401 -9.08 9.01 -16.80
CA CYS A 401 -8.45 8.57 -15.55
C CYS A 401 -9.45 8.37 -14.39
N GLY A 402 -10.72 8.70 -14.60
CA GLY A 402 -11.74 8.64 -13.56
C GLY A 402 -12.85 9.65 -13.76
N VAL A 403 -13.88 9.52 -12.94
CA VAL A 403 -15.03 10.41 -12.95
C VAL A 403 -15.10 11.16 -11.61
N ILE A 404 -15.03 12.48 -11.66
CA ILE A 404 -15.21 13.34 -10.48
C ILE A 404 -16.68 13.66 -10.29
N ARG A 405 -17.17 13.51 -9.06
CA ARG A 405 -18.57 13.79 -8.73
C ARG A 405 -18.69 14.31 -7.31
N THR A 406 -19.67 15.18 -7.10
CA THR A 406 -20.08 15.64 -5.78
C THR A 406 -21.38 14.99 -5.34
N THR A 407 -21.52 14.73 -4.05
CA THR A 407 -22.77 14.33 -3.40
C THR A 407 -22.89 15.02 -2.05
N HIS A 408 -24.12 15.22 -1.58
CA HIS A 408 -24.35 15.76 -0.25
C HIS A 408 -24.66 14.61 0.70
N ILE A 409 -23.97 14.60 1.84
CA ILE A 409 -24.30 13.75 2.98
C ILE A 409 -25.16 14.61 3.93
N PRO A 410 -26.39 14.16 4.27
CA PRO A 410 -27.25 14.86 5.22
C PRO A 410 -26.82 14.59 6.67
N PHE A 411 -27.01 15.57 7.55
CA PHE A 411 -26.83 15.43 8.99
C PHE A 411 -28.05 15.99 9.70
N GLY A 412 -28.52 15.26 10.72
CA GLY A 412 -29.68 15.64 11.51
C GLY A 412 -29.55 17.00 12.19
N PRO A 413 -30.68 17.60 12.61
CA PRO A 413 -30.71 18.94 13.18
C PRO A 413 -30.02 18.96 14.55
N ASN A 414 -28.78 19.46 14.63
CA ASN A 414 -28.17 19.76 15.93
C ASN A 414 -28.73 21.08 16.48
N SER A 415 -29.25 21.00 17.70
CA SER A 415 -29.91 22.04 18.47
C SER A 415 -29.09 23.33 18.64
N ASN A 416 -29.69 24.44 18.16
CA ASN A 416 -29.66 25.84 18.64
C ASN A 416 -29.69 26.87 17.49
N HIS A 417 -29.47 26.45 16.24
CA HIS A 417 -29.51 27.35 15.08
C HIS A 417 -30.44 26.93 13.94
N GLY A 418 -31.24 25.88 14.10
CA GLY A 418 -32.36 25.59 13.18
C GLY A 418 -32.00 25.30 11.71
N GLU A 419 -30.74 24.98 11.40
CA GLU A 419 -30.30 24.72 10.02
C GLU A 419 -29.73 23.31 9.86
N ASN A 420 -30.29 22.55 8.91
CA ASN A 420 -29.77 21.25 8.46
C ASN A 420 -28.43 21.45 7.75
N GLY A 421 -27.32 21.23 8.47
CA GLY A 421 -25.99 21.23 7.89
C GLY A 421 -25.79 20.05 6.94
N ARG A 422 -25.20 20.28 5.77
CA ARG A 422 -24.80 19.23 4.82
C ARG A 422 -23.28 19.23 4.66
N ILE A 423 -22.69 18.04 4.53
CA ILE A 423 -21.30 17.89 4.11
C ILE A 423 -21.31 17.59 2.63
N LEU A 424 -20.63 18.43 1.85
CA LEU A 424 -20.33 18.17 0.46
C LEU A 424 -19.17 17.18 0.40
N MET A 425 -19.42 16.04 -0.22
CA MET A 425 -18.42 15.03 -0.52
C MET A 425 -18.09 15.09 -2.01
N GLN A 426 -16.84 15.41 -2.34
CA GLN A 426 -16.28 15.27 -3.68
C GLN A 426 -15.48 13.97 -3.74
N ALA A 427 -15.76 13.13 -4.73
CA ALA A 427 -15.06 11.88 -4.94
C ALA A 427 -14.63 11.73 -6.41
N VAL A 428 -13.46 11.14 -6.63
CA VAL A 428 -13.04 10.63 -7.95
C VAL A 428 -13.19 9.12 -7.94
N ILE A 429 -13.93 8.59 -8.91
CA ILE A 429 -14.34 7.20 -8.98
C ILE A 429 -13.77 6.55 -10.24
N ASP A 430 -13.22 5.35 -10.07
CA ASP A 430 -12.64 4.55 -11.14
C ASP A 430 -13.73 3.70 -11.84
N PRO A 431 -13.40 2.96 -12.92
CA PRO A 431 -14.39 2.17 -13.65
C PRO A 431 -14.84 0.91 -12.88
N LYS A 432 -14.10 0.51 -11.83
CA LYS A 432 -14.47 -0.55 -10.89
C LYS A 432 -15.28 -0.05 -9.69
N MET A 433 -15.74 1.20 -9.72
CA MET A 433 -16.53 1.84 -8.65
C MET A 433 -15.73 2.09 -7.34
N ARG A 434 -14.40 2.07 -7.40
CA ARG A 434 -13.52 2.43 -6.28
C ARG A 434 -13.37 3.94 -6.17
N ILE A 435 -13.28 4.43 -4.95
CA ILE A 435 -13.02 5.84 -4.64
C ILE A 435 -11.52 6.08 -4.57
N MET A 436 -10.95 6.83 -5.51
CA MET A 436 -9.50 7.11 -5.60
C MET A 436 -9.10 8.41 -4.91
N ASN A 437 -10.02 9.36 -4.84
CA ASN A 437 -9.78 10.63 -4.16
C ASN A 437 -11.07 11.04 -3.44
N LEU A 438 -10.91 11.57 -2.24
CA LEU A 438 -12.02 12.02 -1.40
C LEU A 438 -11.67 13.38 -0.81
N TRP A 439 -12.60 14.33 -0.95
CA TRP A 439 -12.54 15.61 -0.29
C TRP A 439 -13.89 15.93 0.35
N LEU A 440 -13.86 16.30 1.63
CA LEU A 440 -15.05 16.61 2.43
C LEU A 440 -15.00 18.07 2.84
N HIS A 441 -16.12 18.78 2.67
CA HIS A 441 -16.25 20.18 3.04
C HIS A 441 -17.63 20.46 3.63
N SER A 442 -17.69 21.19 4.73
CA SER A 442 -18.96 21.65 5.30
C SER A 442 -19.44 22.86 4.51
N THR A 443 -20.64 22.80 3.96
CA THR A 443 -21.20 23.93 3.19
C THR A 443 -22.09 24.78 4.08
N ASP A 444 -21.78 26.08 4.20
CA ASP A 444 -22.80 27.09 4.45
C ASP A 444 -23.54 27.40 3.12
N ARG A 445 -24.78 27.89 3.17
CA ARG A 445 -25.67 27.96 1.99
C ARG A 445 -25.16 28.83 0.82
N ASN A 446 -24.08 29.59 0.98
CA ASN A 446 -23.75 30.71 0.08
C ASN A 446 -22.52 30.54 -0.84
N THR A 447 -21.85 29.38 -0.88
CA THR A 447 -20.61 29.22 -1.68
C THR A 447 -20.47 27.86 -2.37
N GLN A 448 -21.35 27.58 -3.35
CA GLN A 448 -21.33 26.31 -4.11
C GLN A 448 -20.21 26.19 -5.15
N LEU A 449 -19.77 27.29 -5.79
CA LEU A 449 -18.73 27.24 -6.84
C LEU A 449 -17.32 27.63 -6.37
N SER A 450 -17.20 28.44 -5.31
CA SER A 450 -15.88 28.86 -4.79
C SER A 450 -15.19 27.77 -3.96
N SER A 451 -15.93 26.79 -3.42
CA SER A 451 -15.40 25.73 -2.57
C SER A 451 -14.71 24.61 -3.36
N LEU A 452 -15.18 24.23 -4.56
CA LEU A 452 -14.58 23.13 -5.34
C LEU A 452 -13.12 23.40 -5.76
N GLN A 453 -12.76 24.66 -5.97
CA GLN A 453 -11.37 25.07 -6.27
C GLN A 453 -10.43 24.97 -5.06
N GLU A 454 -10.99 24.83 -3.85
CA GLU A 454 -10.20 24.65 -2.63
C GLU A 454 -9.75 23.19 -2.44
N SER A 455 -10.40 22.24 -3.14
CA SER A 455 -10.03 20.83 -3.14
C SER A 455 -8.55 20.64 -3.48
N PRO A 456 -7.81 19.82 -2.71
CA PRO A 456 -6.43 19.50 -3.01
C PRO A 456 -6.24 19.00 -4.45
N LEU A 457 -7.17 18.18 -4.95
CA LEU A 457 -7.12 17.64 -6.31
C LEU A 457 -7.11 18.75 -7.38
N PHE A 458 -7.99 19.74 -7.24
CA PHE A 458 -8.07 20.87 -8.18
C PHE A 458 -6.74 21.62 -8.26
N LYS A 459 -6.09 21.80 -7.11
CA LYS A 459 -4.81 22.50 -7.03
C LYS A 459 -3.67 21.65 -7.60
N GLU A 460 -3.64 20.35 -7.31
CA GLU A 460 -2.60 19.44 -7.82
C GLU A 460 -2.69 19.27 -9.35
N CYS A 461 -3.91 19.13 -9.90
CA CYS A 461 -4.08 18.96 -11.33
C CYS A 461 -3.92 20.29 -12.08
N GLY A 462 -4.26 21.43 -11.44
CA GLY A 462 -3.92 22.77 -11.95
C GLY A 462 -2.42 23.02 -12.09
N LYS A 463 -1.58 22.38 -11.26
CA LYS A 463 -0.11 22.43 -11.35
C LYS A 463 0.48 21.40 -12.33
N GLY A 464 -0.33 20.49 -12.87
CA GLY A 464 0.15 19.34 -13.65
C GLY A 464 0.88 18.27 -12.82
N SER A 465 0.66 18.24 -11.50
CA SER A 465 1.25 17.24 -10.60
C SER A 465 0.46 15.92 -10.60
N CYS A 466 -0.84 15.96 -10.92
CA CYS A 466 -1.65 14.80 -11.30
C CYS A 466 -2.03 14.87 -12.79
N LEU A 467 -2.37 13.71 -13.37
CA LEU A 467 -2.76 13.57 -14.79
C LEU A 467 -1.64 13.93 -15.77
N ASN A 468 -0.42 13.49 -15.48
CA ASN A 468 0.81 13.82 -16.20
C ASN A 468 1.39 12.65 -17.03
N GLY A 469 0.60 11.60 -17.27
CA GLY A 469 1.01 10.45 -18.06
C GLY A 469 1.07 10.72 -19.57
N SER A 470 1.21 9.64 -20.34
CA SER A 470 1.42 9.70 -21.78
C SER A 470 0.25 10.35 -22.52
N LYS A 471 0.55 11.29 -23.42
CA LYS A 471 -0.45 11.87 -24.32
C LYS A 471 -0.80 10.87 -25.43
N MET A 472 -2.08 10.86 -25.80
CA MET A 472 -2.61 10.04 -26.88
C MET A 472 -2.73 10.88 -28.15
N LYS A 473 -2.26 10.33 -29.27
CA LYS A 473 -2.48 10.94 -30.59
C LYS A 473 -3.92 10.73 -31.01
N VAL A 474 -4.62 11.83 -31.27
CA VAL A 474 -6.05 11.86 -31.62
C VAL A 474 -6.28 12.18 -33.09
N ALA A 475 -5.26 12.64 -33.81
CA ALA A 475 -5.33 12.91 -35.24
C ALA A 475 -3.97 12.71 -35.94
N SER A 476 -4.03 12.46 -37.25
CA SER A 476 -2.87 12.22 -38.11
C SER A 476 -1.97 13.44 -38.30
N ASP A 477 -2.45 14.63 -37.93
CA ASP A 477 -1.70 15.89 -37.97
C ASP A 477 -0.72 16.07 -36.79
N GLY A 478 -0.68 15.10 -35.87
CA GLY A 478 0.17 15.13 -34.68
C GLY A 478 -0.51 15.72 -33.45
N SER A 479 -1.82 16.02 -33.51
CA SER A 479 -2.58 16.48 -32.35
C SER A 479 -2.64 15.42 -31.25
N GLU A 480 -2.42 15.86 -30.01
CA GLU A 480 -2.30 15.00 -28.84
C GLU A 480 -3.19 15.48 -27.69
N VAL A 481 -3.82 14.54 -26.98
CA VAL A 481 -4.64 14.80 -25.79
C VAL A 481 -4.04 14.06 -24.59
N GLY A 482 -3.84 14.79 -23.51
CA GLY A 482 -3.33 14.26 -22.24
C GLY A 482 -4.35 13.43 -21.47
N GLU A 483 -3.96 13.06 -20.25
CA GLU A 483 -4.86 12.44 -19.29
C GLU A 483 -5.93 13.42 -18.81
N TYR A 484 -7.16 12.93 -18.60
CA TYR A 484 -8.25 13.77 -18.15
C TYR A 484 -9.22 13.02 -17.23
N LEU A 485 -9.94 13.78 -16.41
CA LEU A 485 -11.11 13.35 -15.66
C LEU A 485 -12.39 13.79 -16.33
N ILE A 486 -13.47 13.08 -16.03
CA ILE A 486 -14.82 13.46 -16.45
C ILE A 486 -15.59 14.04 -15.27
N GLY A 487 -16.13 15.25 -15.44
CA GLY A 487 -17.03 15.90 -14.48
C GLY A 487 -18.43 16.07 -15.03
N ASP A 488 -19.41 16.23 -14.14
CA ASP A 488 -20.75 16.62 -14.56
C ASP A 488 -20.83 18.07 -15.06
N ALA A 489 -22.02 18.44 -15.54
CA ALA A 489 -22.34 19.77 -16.05
C ALA A 489 -22.11 20.93 -15.05
N GLY A 490 -22.02 20.65 -13.75
CA GLY A 490 -21.79 21.65 -12.71
C GLY A 490 -20.31 22.05 -12.55
N TYR A 491 -19.39 21.29 -13.14
CA TYR A 491 -17.96 21.59 -13.10
C TYR A 491 -17.53 22.57 -14.20
N PRO A 492 -16.48 23.37 -13.97
CA PRO A 492 -15.85 24.13 -15.05
C PRO A 492 -15.13 23.19 -16.02
N LEU A 493 -15.15 23.53 -17.31
CA LEU A 493 -14.34 22.86 -18.32
C LEU A 493 -12.87 23.29 -18.17
N LEU A 494 -11.98 22.33 -17.95
CA LEU A 494 -10.54 22.55 -17.77
C LEU A 494 -9.72 21.57 -18.63
N PRO A 495 -8.43 21.83 -18.91
CA PRO A 495 -7.61 20.94 -19.76
C PRO A 495 -7.55 19.48 -19.27
N TRP A 496 -7.72 19.29 -17.96
CA TRP A 496 -7.69 18.00 -17.29
C TRP A 496 -9.07 17.55 -16.77
N LEU A 497 -10.13 18.34 -16.96
CA LEU A 497 -11.49 18.06 -16.50
C LEU A 497 -12.51 18.36 -17.59
N LEU A 498 -13.06 17.32 -18.21
CA LEU A 498 -13.98 17.42 -19.33
C LEU A 498 -15.44 17.28 -18.86
N THR A 499 -16.27 18.19 -19.35
CA THR A 499 -17.71 18.27 -19.04
C THR A 499 -18.54 18.13 -20.32
N PRO A 500 -19.82 17.70 -20.22
CA PRO A 500 -20.62 17.42 -21.41
C PRO A 500 -20.95 18.71 -22.17
N TYR A 501 -21.22 18.60 -23.47
CA TYR A 501 -21.79 19.71 -24.24
C TYR A 501 -23.21 20.00 -23.79
N GLN A 502 -23.56 21.28 -23.69
CA GLN A 502 -24.88 21.76 -23.23
C GLN A 502 -25.66 22.52 -24.31
N GLU A 503 -25.13 22.60 -25.53
CA GLU A 503 -25.77 23.29 -26.66
C GLU A 503 -27.03 22.51 -27.13
N GLU A 504 -28.06 23.20 -27.62
CA GLU A 504 -29.31 22.58 -28.05
C GLU A 504 -29.18 21.77 -29.36
N ASN A 505 -28.33 22.23 -30.29
CA ASN A 505 -28.12 21.60 -31.60
C ASN A 505 -26.68 21.08 -31.73
N LEU A 506 -26.43 19.90 -31.17
CA LEU A 506 -25.13 19.26 -31.21
C LEU A 506 -24.88 18.56 -32.56
N SER A 507 -23.65 18.62 -33.06
CA SER A 507 -23.20 17.76 -34.15
C SER A 507 -23.08 16.30 -33.69
N ASP A 508 -23.13 15.35 -34.62
CA ASP A 508 -23.06 13.91 -34.31
C ASP A 508 -21.83 13.52 -33.44
N PRO A 509 -20.62 14.06 -33.67
CA PRO A 509 -19.47 13.80 -32.81
C PRO A 509 -19.67 14.27 -31.35
N LYS A 510 -20.27 15.45 -31.16
CA LYS A 510 -20.58 15.99 -29.82
C LYS A 510 -21.67 15.18 -29.12
N VAL A 511 -22.70 14.73 -29.85
CA VAL A 511 -23.74 13.83 -29.32
C VAL A 511 -23.12 12.53 -28.82
N GLU A 512 -22.23 11.95 -29.62
CA GLU A 512 -21.57 10.69 -29.30
C GLU A 512 -20.60 10.85 -28.11
N PHE A 513 -19.86 11.96 -28.01
CA PHE A 513 -19.08 12.28 -26.80
C PHE A 513 -19.97 12.33 -25.56
N ASN A 514 -21.10 13.05 -25.62
CA ASN A 514 -22.05 13.14 -24.52
C ASN A 514 -22.63 11.77 -24.13
N ARG A 515 -22.89 10.88 -25.10
CA ARG A 515 -23.36 9.51 -24.83
C ARG A 515 -22.34 8.72 -24.00
N ARG A 516 -21.05 8.77 -24.37
CA ARG A 516 -19.97 8.08 -23.65
C ARG A 516 -19.71 8.71 -22.28
N HIS A 517 -19.69 10.03 -22.20
CA HIS A 517 -19.61 10.80 -20.96
C HIS A 517 -20.73 10.42 -19.98
N PHE A 518 -21.96 10.33 -20.47
CA PHE A 518 -23.12 9.93 -19.67
C PHE A 518 -23.00 8.50 -19.13
N ALA A 519 -22.46 7.57 -19.93
CA ALA A 519 -22.22 6.20 -19.48
C ALA A 519 -21.19 6.14 -18.34
N ALA A 520 -20.05 6.84 -18.48
CA ALA A 520 -19.03 6.91 -17.44
C ALA A 520 -19.56 7.59 -16.15
N THR A 521 -20.28 8.71 -16.28
CA THR A 521 -20.87 9.40 -15.12
C THR A 521 -21.97 8.58 -14.44
N THR A 522 -22.67 7.71 -15.17
CA THR A 522 -23.63 6.77 -14.60
C THR A 522 -22.94 5.73 -13.71
N CYS A 523 -21.74 5.24 -14.08
CA CYS A 523 -20.95 4.35 -13.23
C CYS A 523 -20.61 5.01 -11.88
N ALA A 524 -20.11 6.25 -11.90
CA ALA A 524 -19.82 7.02 -10.69
C ALA A 524 -21.06 7.29 -9.82
N ARG A 525 -22.21 7.58 -10.45
CA ARG A 525 -23.48 7.75 -9.74
C ARG A 525 -23.92 6.46 -9.06
N LYS A 526 -23.75 5.31 -9.73
CA LYS A 526 -24.05 3.99 -9.17
C LYS A 526 -23.12 3.68 -7.98
N ALA A 527 -21.83 3.96 -8.09
CA ALA A 527 -20.88 3.76 -7.00
C ALA A 527 -21.26 4.54 -5.73
N LEU A 528 -21.60 5.83 -5.85
CA LEU A 528 -22.06 6.65 -4.71
C LEU A 528 -23.41 6.19 -4.15
N ALA A 529 -24.33 5.75 -5.01
CA ALA A 529 -25.61 5.21 -4.56
C ALA A 529 -25.41 3.90 -3.76
N MET A 530 -24.56 3.00 -4.25
CA MET A 530 -24.20 1.76 -3.55
C MET A 530 -23.52 2.04 -2.22
N LEU A 531 -22.61 3.03 -2.17
CA LEU A 531 -22.00 3.48 -0.92
C LEU A 531 -23.08 3.92 0.09
N GLN A 532 -24.01 4.79 -0.31
CA GLN A 532 -25.08 5.29 0.57
C GLN A 532 -26.15 4.24 0.91
N GLU A 533 -26.30 3.20 0.09
CA GLU A 533 -27.21 2.08 0.34
C GLU A 533 -26.61 1.03 1.28
N LYS A 534 -25.31 0.74 1.10
CA LYS A 534 -24.58 -0.18 1.95
C LYS A 534 -24.41 0.43 3.33
N TRP A 535 -23.84 1.63 3.40
CA TRP A 535 -23.56 2.37 4.63
C TRP A 535 -24.70 3.35 4.94
N LYS A 536 -25.83 2.82 5.42
CA LYS A 536 -27.06 3.61 5.63
C LYS A 536 -26.89 4.80 6.58
N CYS A 537 -25.88 4.80 7.45
CA CYS A 537 -25.52 5.96 8.25
C CYS A 537 -25.22 7.22 7.40
N LEU A 538 -24.83 7.08 6.13
CA LEU A 538 -24.60 8.20 5.20
C LEU A 538 -25.89 8.77 4.57
N ARG A 539 -27.05 8.15 4.79
CA ARG A 539 -28.31 8.50 4.14
C ARG A 539 -29.29 9.21 5.07
N GLU A 540 -29.38 8.80 6.33
CA GLU A 540 -30.47 9.17 7.24
C GLU A 540 -30.01 10.01 8.46
N ASP A 541 -30.89 10.93 8.87
CA ASP A 541 -30.63 12.06 9.78
C ASP A 541 -30.64 11.73 11.28
N VAL A 542 -30.18 10.55 11.70
CA VAL A 542 -30.60 10.04 13.03
C VAL A 542 -29.51 10.03 14.09
N TRP A 543 -28.22 10.10 13.73
CA TRP A 543 -27.14 10.15 14.72
C TRP A 543 -25.83 10.56 14.07
N TRP A 544 -25.39 11.76 14.37
CA TRP A 544 -24.06 12.19 14.04
C TRP A 544 -23.42 12.82 15.27
N PRO A 545 -22.14 12.50 15.56
CA PRO A 545 -21.43 13.14 16.65
C PRO A 545 -21.52 14.66 16.52
N GLU A 546 -21.56 15.39 17.63
CA GLU A 546 -21.59 16.86 17.58
C GLU A 546 -20.33 17.43 16.91
N ASN A 547 -19.20 16.73 17.08
CA ASN A 547 -17.92 17.11 16.52
C ASN A 547 -17.86 16.85 15.00
N LEU A 548 -17.62 17.92 14.22
CA LEU A 548 -17.48 17.88 12.77
C LEU A 548 -16.32 16.97 12.32
N GLN A 549 -15.21 16.95 13.05
CA GLN A 549 -14.07 16.10 12.72
C GLN A 549 -14.43 14.62 12.82
N THR A 550 -15.18 14.22 13.86
CA THR A 550 -15.63 12.84 14.00
C THR A 550 -16.56 12.43 12.86
N ARG A 551 -17.44 13.35 12.39
CA ARG A 551 -18.27 13.11 11.20
C ARG A 551 -17.42 12.85 9.95
N TYR A 552 -16.38 13.66 9.71
CA TYR A 552 -15.48 13.46 8.58
C TYR A 552 -14.77 12.11 8.63
N LYS A 553 -14.33 11.71 9.82
CA LYS A 553 -13.70 10.40 10.01
C LYS A 553 -14.67 9.26 9.71
N MET A 554 -15.92 9.34 10.17
CA MET A 554 -16.96 8.34 9.86
C MET A 554 -17.27 8.22 8.37
N ILE A 555 -17.45 9.35 7.67
CA ILE A 555 -17.70 9.35 6.22
C ILE A 555 -16.50 8.74 5.48
N THR A 556 -15.28 9.13 5.88
CA THR A 556 -14.05 8.61 5.30
C THR A 556 -13.88 7.12 5.59
N ALA A 557 -14.23 6.66 6.78
CA ALA A 557 -14.21 5.24 7.15
C ALA A 557 -15.16 4.44 6.28
N CYS A 558 -16.40 4.91 6.04
CA CYS A 558 -17.34 4.26 5.13
C CYS A 558 -16.79 4.18 3.69
N CYS A 559 -16.16 5.25 3.19
CA CYS A 559 -15.54 5.25 1.86
C CYS A 559 -14.39 4.23 1.76
N ARG A 560 -13.59 4.08 2.82
CA ARG A 560 -12.49 3.11 2.86
C ARG A 560 -12.98 1.68 2.96
N LEU A 561 -13.97 1.42 3.82
CA LEU A 561 -14.62 0.11 3.92
C LEU A 561 -15.27 -0.30 2.61
N HIS A 562 -15.86 0.65 1.86
CA HIS A 562 -16.38 0.40 0.52
C HIS A 562 -15.32 -0.11 -0.44
N ASN A 563 -14.14 0.52 -0.47
CA ASN A 563 -13.04 0.05 -1.30
C ASN A 563 -12.48 -1.29 -0.79
N ILE A 564 -12.35 -1.50 0.53
CA ILE A 564 -11.93 -2.78 1.10
C ILE A 564 -12.83 -3.93 0.64
N VAL A 565 -14.15 -3.73 0.68
CA VAL A 565 -15.12 -4.71 0.18
C VAL A 565 -14.85 -4.99 -1.30
N ILE A 566 -14.72 -3.97 -2.14
CA ILE A 566 -14.45 -4.16 -3.57
C ILE A 566 -13.16 -4.96 -3.79
N ASP A 567 -12.10 -4.62 -3.06
CA ASP A 567 -10.76 -5.22 -3.25
C ASP A 567 -10.66 -6.66 -2.78
N MET A 568 -11.48 -7.03 -1.81
CA MET A 568 -11.47 -8.37 -1.21
C MET A 568 -12.46 -9.32 -1.89
N GLU A 569 -13.50 -8.77 -2.55
CA GLU A 569 -14.57 -9.52 -3.21
C GLU A 569 -14.36 -9.60 -4.75
N ASP A 570 -13.61 -8.68 -5.33
CA ASP A 570 -13.04 -8.80 -6.68
C ASP A 570 -11.67 -9.50 -6.54
N ASP A 571 -11.43 -10.60 -7.24
CA ASP A 571 -10.26 -11.51 -7.07
C ASP A 571 -8.91 -10.90 -7.54
N ALA A 572 -8.77 -9.57 -7.45
CA ALA A 572 -7.71 -8.75 -8.04
C ALA A 572 -6.92 -7.96 -6.97
N GLY A 573 -5.83 -8.58 -6.50
CA GLY A 573 -4.57 -7.93 -6.09
C GLY A 573 -4.62 -6.67 -5.19
N MET A 574 -4.21 -6.85 -3.94
CA MET A 574 -4.05 -5.79 -2.92
C MET A 574 -3.03 -4.70 -3.35
N PRO A 575 -3.35 -3.40 -3.29
CA PRO A 575 -2.39 -2.34 -3.59
C PRO A 575 -1.39 -2.10 -2.45
N SER A 576 -0.09 -2.17 -2.77
CA SER A 576 1.03 -1.94 -1.85
C SER A 576 1.10 -0.49 -1.37
N ALA A 577 1.20 -0.29 -0.04
CA ALA A 577 1.29 1.01 0.60
C ALA A 577 2.70 1.63 0.45
N LYS A 578 2.81 2.75 -0.28
CA LYS A 578 3.91 3.70 -0.15
C LYS A 578 3.37 5.13 -0.22
N ALA A 579 3.33 5.82 0.91
CA ALA A 579 2.96 7.24 0.99
C ALA A 579 4.22 8.12 0.96
N LYS A 580 4.18 9.21 0.18
CA LYS A 580 5.12 10.34 0.31
C LYS A 580 4.34 11.65 0.32
N ASP A 581 4.58 12.44 1.35
CA ASP A 581 4.04 13.79 1.55
C ASP A 581 4.57 14.80 0.54
N TRP A 582 3.72 15.74 0.13
CA TRP A 582 4.07 16.89 -0.71
C TRP A 582 3.76 18.21 0.02
N ASN A 583 4.71 19.16 -0.04
CA ASN A 583 4.63 20.47 0.61
C ASN A 583 4.50 21.62 -0.42
N TYR A 584 3.83 22.71 -0.03
CA TYR A 584 3.27 23.77 -0.87
C TYR A 584 4.11 25.07 -0.95
N HIS A 585 3.98 25.84 -2.05
CA HIS A 585 3.75 27.30 -2.04
C HIS A 585 3.11 27.83 -3.37
N GLN A 586 2.36 28.94 -3.21
CA GLN A 586 1.45 29.79 -4.03
C GLN A 586 1.80 30.09 -5.52
N GLN A 587 0.96 30.60 -6.44
CA GLN A 587 -0.42 31.15 -6.58
C GLN A 587 -0.73 31.22 -8.11
N VAL A 588 -2.00 31.33 -8.57
CA VAL A 588 -2.54 32.18 -9.68
C VAL A 588 -3.92 31.69 -10.19
N ARG A 589 -4.71 32.66 -10.71
CA ARG A 589 -6.14 32.75 -10.99
C ARG A 589 -6.70 32.01 -12.24
N GLN A 590 -8.03 31.89 -12.23
CA GLN A 590 -8.99 31.42 -13.25
C GLN A 590 -8.98 32.15 -14.61
N VAL A 591 -9.08 31.38 -15.71
CA VAL A 591 -9.87 31.61 -16.96
C VAL A 591 -10.09 30.23 -17.60
N ALA A 592 -11.22 29.98 -18.29
CA ALA A 592 -11.38 28.78 -19.12
C ALA A 592 -10.28 28.74 -20.19
N ASN A 593 -9.51 27.65 -20.26
CA ASN A 593 -8.40 27.53 -21.19
C ASN A 593 -8.94 27.14 -22.58
N GLU A 594 -8.59 27.88 -23.63
CA GLU A 594 -8.89 27.54 -25.04
C GLU A 594 -8.42 26.11 -25.39
N ASP A 595 -7.38 25.62 -24.73
CA ASP A 595 -6.87 24.26 -24.87
C ASP A 595 -7.87 23.19 -24.40
N ALA A 596 -8.70 23.48 -23.40
CA ALA A 596 -9.67 22.53 -22.85
C ALA A 596 -10.82 22.25 -23.82
N VAL A 597 -11.32 23.32 -24.47
CA VAL A 597 -12.34 23.21 -25.52
C VAL A 597 -11.78 22.42 -26.69
N ARG A 598 -10.58 22.77 -27.14
CA ARG A 598 -9.88 22.07 -28.22
C ARG A 598 -9.70 20.58 -27.91
N ALA A 599 -9.23 20.24 -26.71
CA ALA A 599 -9.03 18.85 -26.29
C ALA A 599 -10.33 18.04 -26.33
N ARG A 600 -11.44 18.62 -25.83
CA ARG A 600 -12.76 17.96 -25.86
C ARG A 600 -13.27 17.77 -27.30
N ASP A 601 -13.14 18.80 -28.14
CA ASP A 601 -13.58 18.74 -29.54
C ASP A 601 -12.77 17.69 -30.32
N MET A 602 -11.44 17.64 -30.14
CA MET A 602 -10.59 16.61 -30.75
C MET A 602 -10.98 15.20 -30.32
N LEU A 603 -11.27 14.98 -29.03
CA LEU A 603 -11.76 13.69 -28.55
C LEU A 603 -13.12 13.34 -29.16
N SER A 604 -14.03 14.31 -29.28
CA SER A 604 -15.36 14.08 -29.86
C SER A 604 -15.28 13.57 -31.30
N GLU A 605 -14.40 14.15 -32.12
CA GLU A 605 -14.15 13.73 -33.50
C GLU A 605 -13.42 12.38 -33.58
N TYR A 606 -12.40 12.19 -32.74
CA TYR A 606 -11.66 10.93 -32.66
C TYR A 606 -12.58 9.75 -32.32
N PHE A 607 -13.43 9.89 -31.31
CA PHE A 607 -14.33 8.82 -30.92
C PHE A 607 -15.48 8.58 -31.91
N PHE A 608 -15.80 9.57 -32.75
CA PHE A 608 -16.78 9.42 -33.82
C PHE A 608 -16.18 8.64 -35.00
N THR A 609 -14.98 9.00 -35.43
CA THR A 609 -14.26 8.35 -36.54
C THR A 609 -13.84 6.92 -36.22
N SER A 610 -13.46 6.62 -34.97
CA SER A 610 -13.11 5.26 -34.54
C SER A 610 -14.28 4.26 -34.67
N ARG A 611 -15.52 4.75 -34.60
CA ARG A 611 -16.73 3.94 -34.77
C ARG A 611 -16.93 3.51 -36.22
N SER A 612 -16.55 4.37 -37.18
CA SER A 612 -16.68 4.10 -38.61
C SER A 612 -15.70 3.02 -39.09
N SER A 613 -14.53 2.89 -38.46
CA SER A 613 -13.53 1.86 -38.78
C SER A 613 -13.84 0.48 -38.20
N GLU A 614 -14.66 0.37 -37.15
CA GLU A 614 -15.08 -0.93 -36.58
C GLU A 614 -16.29 -1.53 -37.33
N SER A 615 -17.03 -0.72 -38.10
CA SER A 615 -18.19 -1.15 -38.88
C SER A 615 -17.87 -1.75 -40.27
N GLU A 616 -16.59 -1.88 -40.65
CA GLU A 616 -16.15 -2.48 -41.93
C GLU A 616 -15.73 -3.96 -41.84
N VAL A 617 -16.11 -4.67 -40.76
CA VAL A 617 -16.04 -6.14 -40.74
C VAL A 617 -17.44 -6.71 -40.99
N SER A 618 -17.62 -7.30 -42.16
CA SER A 618 -18.86 -7.90 -42.65
C SER A 618 -19.45 -8.95 -41.69
N PRO A 619 -20.79 -9.05 -41.56
CA PRO A 619 -21.45 -10.12 -40.84
C PRO A 619 -21.36 -11.42 -41.66
N VAL A 620 -20.84 -12.48 -41.05
CA VAL A 620 -20.98 -13.85 -41.55
C VAL A 620 -21.58 -14.68 -40.43
N ASP A 621 -22.77 -15.19 -40.72
CA ASP A 621 -23.50 -16.31 -40.12
C ASP A 621 -23.95 -16.19 -38.65
N ALA A 622 -25.19 -15.77 -38.50
CA ALA A 622 -26.09 -16.31 -37.46
C ALA A 622 -27.46 -16.52 -38.10
N ASP A 623 -27.61 -17.70 -38.72
CA ASP A 623 -28.90 -18.26 -39.10
C ASP A 623 -29.71 -18.61 -37.84
N GLU A 624 -30.93 -18.08 -37.85
CA GLU A 624 -32.22 -18.75 -37.61
C GLU A 624 -32.54 -19.47 -36.27
N ASP A 625 -33.76 -19.10 -35.82
CA ASP A 625 -34.77 -19.90 -35.14
C ASP A 625 -34.70 -20.10 -33.60
N HIS A 626 -35.52 -19.33 -32.88
CA HIS A 626 -36.93 -19.72 -32.68
C HIS A 626 -37.74 -18.63 -31.95
N GLU A 627 -38.70 -18.04 -32.67
CA GLU A 627 -39.94 -17.53 -32.09
C GLU A 627 -40.81 -18.72 -31.65
N VAL A 628 -41.34 -18.67 -30.42
CA VAL A 628 -42.68 -19.19 -30.13
C VAL A 628 -43.38 -18.23 -29.17
N ALA A 629 -44.31 -17.45 -29.72
CA ALA A 629 -45.41 -16.83 -28.99
C ALA A 629 -46.71 -17.58 -29.34
N ALA A 630 -47.52 -17.90 -28.32
CA ALA A 630 -48.99 -18.06 -28.35
C ALA A 630 -49.43 -18.66 -27.00
N SER A 631 -49.96 -17.86 -26.06
CA SER A 631 -51.39 -17.53 -25.88
C SER A 631 -52.21 -18.62 -25.17
N GLY A 632 -52.86 -18.26 -24.05
CA GLY A 632 -53.95 -19.05 -23.49
C GLY A 632 -54.29 -18.83 -22.02
N ALA A 633 -55.07 -17.77 -21.76
CA ALA A 633 -56.13 -17.57 -20.75
C ALA A 633 -56.17 -18.33 -19.41
N GLY A 634 -56.52 -17.59 -18.34
CA GLY A 634 -57.39 -18.09 -17.26
C GLY A 634 -57.05 -17.60 -15.85
N ASP A 635 -57.86 -16.67 -15.34
CA ASP A 635 -58.25 -16.38 -13.94
C ASP A 635 -57.38 -16.87 -12.77
N GLU A 636 -57.00 -15.95 -11.88
CA GLU A 636 -57.72 -15.76 -10.60
C GLU A 636 -57.15 -14.56 -9.83
N ASP A 637 -58.04 -13.63 -9.48
CA ASP A 637 -57.83 -12.56 -8.53
C ASP A 637 -57.41 -13.12 -7.16
N ARG A 638 -56.22 -12.72 -6.70
CA ARG A 638 -55.91 -12.59 -5.27
C ARG A 638 -55.13 -11.32 -5.04
N GLU A 639 -55.85 -10.30 -4.57
CA GLU A 639 -55.27 -9.21 -3.79
C GLU A 639 -54.51 -9.81 -2.59
N GLN A 640 -53.19 -9.60 -2.55
CA GLN A 640 -52.43 -9.67 -1.31
C GLN A 640 -51.69 -8.37 -1.14
N GLU A 641 -52.07 -7.69 -0.05
CA GLU A 641 -51.57 -6.43 0.44
C GLU A 641 -50.03 -6.40 0.46
N ALA A 642 -49.46 -5.36 -0.13
CA ALA A 642 -48.07 -5.01 0.07
C ALA A 642 -47.87 -4.59 1.53
N GLN A 643 -47.37 -5.51 2.36
CA GLN A 643 -46.81 -5.16 3.66
C GLN A 643 -45.51 -4.39 3.46
N THR A 644 -45.57 -3.10 3.77
CA THR A 644 -44.39 -2.27 4.08
C THR A 644 -43.71 -2.83 5.32
N GLY A 645 -42.62 -3.59 5.13
CA GLY A 645 -41.75 -4.02 6.22
C GLY A 645 -41.12 -2.81 6.91
N THR A 646 -41.61 -2.52 8.12
CA THR A 646 -41.08 -1.49 9.03
C THR A 646 -39.86 -2.05 9.80
N ALA A 647 -39.12 -1.15 10.48
CA ALA A 647 -37.89 -1.42 11.23
C ALA A 647 -37.95 -2.54 12.31
N ASP A 648 -39.10 -3.20 12.49
CA ASP A 648 -39.31 -4.30 13.41
C ASP A 648 -38.85 -5.66 12.86
N GLU A 649 -38.76 -5.86 11.53
CA GLU A 649 -38.30 -7.14 10.95
C GLU A 649 -36.80 -7.39 11.21
N VAL A 650 -35.96 -6.34 11.15
CA VAL A 650 -34.53 -6.45 11.50
C VAL A 650 -34.33 -6.66 13.00
N ALA A 651 -35.26 -6.19 13.84
CA ALA A 651 -35.20 -6.40 15.29
C ALA A 651 -35.61 -7.83 15.66
N ASN A 652 -36.67 -8.37 15.03
CA ASN A 652 -37.13 -9.74 15.26
C ASN A 652 -36.15 -10.80 14.76
N ASP A 653 -35.51 -10.59 13.60
CA ASP A 653 -34.51 -11.53 13.08
C ASP A 653 -33.27 -11.60 13.99
N ILE A 654 -32.91 -10.52 14.68
CA ILE A 654 -31.81 -10.52 15.66
C ILE A 654 -32.25 -11.08 17.02
N GLN A 655 -33.54 -11.04 17.35
CA GLN A 655 -34.05 -11.57 18.62
C GLN A 655 -34.25 -13.09 18.59
N GLU A 656 -34.49 -13.68 17.42
CA GLU A 656 -34.38 -15.14 17.20
C GLU A 656 -32.92 -15.64 17.08
N ILE A 657 -31.92 -14.74 17.07
CA ILE A 657 -30.48 -15.06 16.95
C ILE A 657 -29.78 -15.34 18.29
N ILE A 658 -30.39 -15.01 19.44
CA ILE A 658 -29.71 -15.07 20.77
C ILE A 658 -30.33 -16.09 21.76
N VAL A 659 -31.27 -16.95 21.32
CA VAL A 659 -31.78 -18.07 22.15
C VAL A 659 -31.10 -19.39 21.78
#